data_AF-A0A6C0DFC1-F1
#
_entry.id   AF-A0A6C0DFC1-F1
#
_cell.length_a   1.000
_cell.length_b   1.000
_cell.length_c   1.000
_cell.angle_alpha   90.00
_cell.angle_beta   90.00
_cell.angle_gamma   90.00
#
_symmetry.space_group_name_H-M   'P 1'
#
loop_
_entity.id
_entity.type
_entity.pdbx_description
1 polymer ?
#
loop_
_entity_poly.entity_id
_entity_poly.type
_entity_poly.pdbx_seq_one_letter_code
_entity_poly.pdbx_strand_id
1 'polypeptide(L)'
;MDLSLEQSKQLTAFVDDWSKDKKIELETSFGENYVVDSMTFLQIAQRIRTKGFEEIPQEDYLNIITPNELRFTLRGLGVIQSYCRDDTMNHKEFTVMFKTRNSRDSNLNLDEYNIRFKTRREEELGVDDPQVVQVLNQWPTQQKAFRLIRRWSFKGKGIRIDLSMVRQTPSGRGGFQWSTSFLQRSVLKETPRYEVEVELLHDTEHTKTPADALRSLIRGVGEVQRAIQKNSLLIRKSVANHVRAEYQKMTGTSKIRGVKAVTLQLENMTEKIDDRVINIRTGFNATDKADGLRAMGYVDSTGELYLLDQNMNVYRTGLRSVACASSLVDGEWITLNKHKEARNDYLIFDIYHAAGGKKVSHLPFMTFQDGSKEQDGQHRYRMMNEWYDQWADGEEITAPKQVSESNRLQIMLKEFEFGNPGDNSIFTSACSKILDTPRIYHTDGLIISSNSQPIPDNADVRFDHQFKWKPSKDNTVDFLIKYEADNEFPTMDKITTTVDSSNQKTIQHKTMRLYVGSSKSMITENPRAAILDQMMDKEPVRGGYQPILFTPVDFPDTMANTCYVLVETNGETDEEYAMTEDTKEPISDESVVEMRYDPSREPGWRWVPSRIRHDKSERLMRAKATAKAMGKSIVYSGIMNDEAVAKSVWNSIHEPITESMIRTGNDAPNEVENQQLISIQAVDTSKKYYERKAPKQNIALVKGLQDFHNKYIKNEILIKRSLLGGRSKLLDLACGKAGDLFKWFFGGAKFVVGVDYAGENITNPNDGAYRRYVDLIQEFKKKT
;
A
#
# COMPACT_ATOMS: atom_id res chain seq x y z
N MET A 1 -27.50 -12.89 6.01
CA MET A 1 -28.00 -11.58 5.53
C MET A 1 -29.35 -11.38 6.15
N ASP A 2 -29.57 -10.22 6.74
CA ASP A 2 -30.85 -9.92 7.40
C ASP A 2 -31.75 -9.15 6.43
N LEU A 3 -32.71 -9.84 5.83
CA LEU A 3 -33.72 -9.27 4.92
C LEU A 3 -34.95 -8.84 5.71
N SER A 4 -35.58 -7.73 5.29
CA SER A 4 -36.95 -7.42 5.74
C SER A 4 -37.95 -8.41 5.15
N LEU A 5 -39.14 -8.50 5.77
CA LEU A 5 -40.21 -9.37 5.28
C LEU A 5 -40.57 -9.07 3.81
N GLU A 6 -40.60 -7.79 3.44
CA GLU A 6 -40.94 -7.36 2.08
C GLU A 6 -39.86 -7.75 1.07
N GLN A 7 -38.59 -7.52 1.40
CA GLN A 7 -37.46 -7.93 0.55
C GLN A 7 -37.43 -9.46 0.36
N SER A 8 -37.76 -10.22 1.41
CA SER A 8 -37.85 -11.68 1.32
C SER A 8 -38.98 -12.14 0.40
N LYS A 9 -40.16 -11.49 0.46
CA LYS A 9 -41.27 -11.78 -0.45
C LYS A 9 -40.93 -11.46 -1.90
N GLN A 10 -40.35 -10.29 -2.15
CA GLN A 10 -39.98 -9.89 -3.51
C GLN A 10 -38.90 -10.80 -4.11
N LEU A 11 -37.90 -11.19 -3.33
CA LEU A 11 -36.87 -12.12 -3.80
C LEU A 11 -37.46 -13.51 -4.11
N THR A 12 -38.41 -13.98 -3.30
CA THR A 12 -39.12 -15.24 -3.57
C THR A 12 -39.89 -15.15 -4.89
N ALA A 13 -40.60 -14.05 -5.13
CA ALA A 13 -41.30 -13.82 -6.39
C ALA A 13 -40.36 -13.81 -7.61
N PHE A 14 -39.16 -13.21 -7.49
CA PHE A 14 -38.16 -13.26 -8.56
C PHE A 14 -37.72 -14.67 -8.90
N VAL A 15 -37.51 -15.52 -7.89
CA VAL A 15 -37.14 -16.93 -8.09
C VAL A 15 -38.29 -17.72 -8.69
N ASP A 16 -39.53 -17.45 -8.27
CA ASP A 16 -40.72 -18.10 -8.83
C ASP A 16 -40.91 -17.75 -10.31
N ASP A 17 -40.73 -16.48 -10.70
CA ASP A 17 -40.83 -16.06 -12.09
C ASP A 17 -39.69 -16.65 -12.94
N TRP A 18 -38.46 -16.60 -12.42
CA TRP A 18 -37.31 -17.27 -13.02
C TRP A 18 -37.61 -18.76 -13.27
N SER A 19 -38.19 -19.47 -12.30
CA SER A 19 -38.47 -20.91 -12.44
C SER A 19 -39.50 -21.27 -13.52
N LYS A 20 -40.30 -20.30 -14.00
CA LYS A 20 -41.37 -20.51 -14.99
C LYS A 20 -40.93 -20.29 -16.43
N ASP A 21 -39.96 -19.42 -16.69
CA ASP A 21 -39.49 -19.08 -18.04
C ASP A 21 -37.95 -19.11 -18.09
N LYS A 22 -37.40 -20.02 -18.90
CA LYS A 22 -35.94 -20.15 -19.11
C LYS A 22 -35.30 -18.92 -19.76
N LYS A 23 -36.10 -18.05 -20.41
CA LYS A 23 -35.63 -16.77 -20.94
C LYS A 23 -35.44 -15.70 -19.85
N ILE A 24 -35.88 -15.96 -18.61
CA ILE A 24 -35.66 -15.06 -17.48
C ILE A 24 -34.33 -15.39 -16.81
N GLU A 25 -33.44 -14.40 -16.82
CA GLU A 25 -32.18 -14.37 -16.08
C GLU A 25 -32.43 -13.72 -14.71
N LEU A 26 -31.89 -14.32 -13.65
CA LEU A 26 -31.83 -13.72 -12.30
C LEU A 26 -30.38 -13.62 -11.87
N GLU A 27 -29.89 -12.39 -11.80
CA GLU A 27 -28.51 -12.07 -11.48
C GLU A 27 -28.42 -11.01 -10.36
N THR A 28 -27.29 -11.00 -9.66
CA THR A 28 -27.05 -10.14 -8.49
C THR A 28 -25.75 -9.37 -8.68
N SER A 29 -25.77 -8.05 -8.50
CA SER A 29 -24.56 -7.20 -8.55
C SER A 29 -24.19 -6.65 -7.17
N PHE A 30 -22.90 -6.39 -6.96
CA PHE A 30 -22.34 -6.04 -5.64
C PHE A 30 -21.50 -4.76 -5.66
N GLY A 31 -21.40 -4.10 -4.51
CA GLY A 31 -20.53 -2.95 -4.29
C GLY A 31 -21.22 -1.61 -4.54
N GLU A 32 -20.59 -0.51 -4.11
CA GLU A 32 -21.14 0.83 -4.34
C GLU A 32 -21.13 1.14 -5.84
N ASN A 33 -22.28 1.55 -6.37
CA ASN A 33 -22.49 1.68 -7.82
C ASN A 33 -22.22 0.39 -8.62
N TYR A 34 -22.35 -0.78 -7.95
CA TYR A 34 -22.18 -2.11 -8.54
C TYR A 34 -20.77 -2.41 -9.04
N VAL A 35 -19.77 -1.83 -8.36
CA VAL A 35 -18.34 -2.02 -8.64
C VAL A 35 -17.61 -2.25 -7.32
N VAL A 36 -16.59 -3.10 -7.38
CA VAL A 36 -15.64 -3.33 -6.29
C VAL A 36 -14.24 -2.81 -6.66
N ASP A 37 -13.37 -2.62 -5.67
CA ASP A 37 -11.94 -2.38 -5.93
C ASP A 37 -11.21 -3.67 -6.32
N SER A 38 -10.02 -3.53 -6.89
CA SER A 38 -9.23 -4.66 -7.40
C SER A 38 -8.84 -5.66 -6.31
N MET A 39 -8.55 -5.19 -5.09
CA MET A 39 -8.21 -6.06 -3.97
C MET A 39 -9.41 -6.88 -3.54
N THR A 40 -10.58 -6.25 -3.39
CA THR A 40 -11.83 -6.95 -3.10
C THR A 40 -12.17 -7.95 -4.20
N PHE A 41 -11.95 -7.60 -5.47
CA PHE A 41 -12.14 -8.51 -6.61
C PHE A 41 -11.28 -9.78 -6.51
N LEU A 42 -9.97 -9.63 -6.24
CA LEU A 42 -9.04 -10.76 -6.06
C LEU A 42 -9.41 -11.60 -4.84
N GLN A 43 -9.81 -10.97 -3.73
CA GLN A 43 -10.25 -11.66 -2.52
C GLN A 43 -11.51 -12.49 -2.75
N ILE A 44 -12.47 -11.98 -3.54
CA ILE A 44 -13.65 -12.74 -3.96
C ILE A 44 -13.21 -13.98 -4.76
N ALA A 45 -12.34 -13.82 -5.75
CA ALA A 45 -11.82 -14.94 -6.55
C ALA A 45 -11.17 -16.02 -5.67
N GLN A 46 -10.26 -15.62 -4.77
CA GLN A 46 -9.57 -16.53 -3.86
C GLN A 46 -10.55 -17.27 -2.94
N ARG A 47 -11.54 -16.57 -2.40
CA ARG A 47 -12.57 -17.17 -1.55
C ARG A 47 -13.40 -18.19 -2.31
N ILE A 48 -13.82 -17.86 -3.53
CA ILE A 48 -14.65 -18.74 -4.37
C ILE A 48 -13.88 -20.03 -4.71
N ARG A 49 -12.60 -19.94 -5.11
CA ARG A 49 -11.73 -21.10 -5.32
C ARG A 49 -11.63 -21.97 -4.07
N THR A 50 -11.40 -21.36 -2.90
CA THR A 50 -11.33 -22.06 -1.61
C THR A 50 -12.64 -22.78 -1.26
N LYS A 51 -13.79 -22.28 -1.75
CA LYS A 51 -15.11 -22.90 -1.56
C LYS A 51 -15.44 -23.99 -2.58
N GLY A 52 -14.51 -24.34 -3.46
CA GLY A 52 -14.63 -25.45 -4.41
C GLY A 52 -15.61 -25.18 -5.55
N PHE A 53 -15.70 -23.93 -6.02
CA PHE A 53 -16.35 -23.66 -7.30
C PHE A 53 -15.38 -23.98 -8.44
N GLU A 54 -15.92 -24.53 -9.52
CA GLU A 54 -15.18 -24.87 -10.74
C GLU A 54 -14.85 -23.59 -11.51
N GLU A 55 -13.58 -23.42 -11.86
CA GLU A 55 -13.11 -22.29 -12.68
C GLU A 55 -13.35 -22.59 -14.16
N ILE A 56 -14.08 -21.71 -14.84
CA ILE A 56 -14.29 -21.76 -16.28
C ILE A 56 -13.14 -20.99 -16.94
N PRO A 57 -12.62 -21.45 -18.11
CA PRO A 57 -11.58 -20.73 -18.84
C PRO A 57 -11.90 -19.25 -18.99
N GLN A 58 -10.87 -18.42 -18.78
CA GLN A 58 -11.00 -16.96 -18.92
C GLN A 58 -11.43 -16.61 -20.34
N GLU A 59 -12.40 -15.72 -20.46
CA GLU A 59 -12.86 -15.22 -21.75
C GLU A 59 -12.67 -13.70 -21.87
N ASP A 60 -12.11 -13.27 -23.00
CA ASP A 60 -12.05 -11.88 -23.42
C ASP A 60 -13.08 -11.65 -24.53
N TYR A 61 -13.95 -10.64 -24.36
CA TYR A 61 -14.96 -10.30 -25.35
C TYR A 61 -15.27 -8.81 -25.38
N LEU A 62 -15.70 -8.33 -26.55
CA LEU A 62 -16.16 -6.96 -26.78
C LEU A 62 -17.67 -6.95 -26.97
N ASN A 63 -18.37 -6.30 -26.05
CA ASN A 63 -19.79 -6.00 -26.19
C ASN A 63 -19.99 -4.65 -26.86
N ILE A 64 -20.76 -4.63 -27.94
CA ILE A 64 -21.19 -3.45 -28.67
C ILE A 64 -22.69 -3.28 -28.44
N ILE A 65 -23.06 -2.23 -27.73
CA ILE A 65 -24.43 -1.93 -27.32
C ILE A 65 -24.96 -0.83 -28.24
N THR A 66 -26.19 -0.99 -28.74
CA THR A 66 -26.89 0.05 -29.51
C THR A 66 -27.98 0.71 -28.67
N PRO A 67 -28.47 1.91 -29.06
CA PRO A 67 -29.61 2.57 -28.41
C PRO A 67 -30.90 1.74 -28.39
N ASN A 68 -31.04 0.77 -29.31
CA ASN A 68 -32.22 -0.09 -29.43
C ASN A 68 -32.11 -1.36 -28.57
N GLU A 69 -31.27 -1.35 -27.53
CA GLU A 69 -31.06 -2.46 -26.58
C GLU A 69 -30.49 -3.76 -27.19
N LEU A 70 -30.02 -3.73 -28.45
CA LEU A 70 -29.28 -4.83 -29.05
C LEU A 70 -27.83 -4.83 -28.55
N ARG A 71 -27.37 -6.00 -28.13
CA ARG A 71 -25.98 -6.25 -27.73
C ARG A 71 -25.35 -7.26 -28.68
N PHE A 72 -24.33 -6.81 -29.39
CA PHE A 72 -23.47 -7.66 -30.21
C PHE A 72 -22.24 -8.03 -29.38
N THR A 73 -21.89 -9.32 -29.36
CA THR A 73 -20.74 -9.83 -28.60
C THR A 73 -19.74 -10.49 -29.56
N LEU A 74 -18.54 -9.94 -29.61
CA LEU A 74 -17.38 -10.48 -30.33
C LEU A 74 -16.47 -11.21 -29.33
N ARG A 75 -16.11 -12.46 -29.62
CA ARG A 75 -15.28 -13.31 -28.75
C ARG A 75 -13.91 -13.56 -29.40
N GLY A 76 -12.88 -13.62 -28.56
CA GLY A 76 -11.51 -13.93 -28.99
C GLY A 76 -10.70 -12.70 -29.40
N LEU A 77 -9.45 -12.64 -28.93
CA LEU A 77 -8.57 -11.48 -29.08
C LEU A 77 -8.35 -11.08 -30.54
N GLY A 78 -8.16 -12.04 -31.46
CA GLY A 78 -7.94 -11.75 -32.88
C GLY A 78 -9.15 -11.06 -33.54
N VAL A 79 -10.37 -11.51 -33.25
CA VAL A 79 -11.60 -10.91 -33.77
C VAL A 79 -11.80 -9.51 -33.20
N ILE A 80 -11.56 -9.34 -31.89
CA ILE A 80 -11.66 -8.04 -31.21
C ILE A 80 -10.65 -7.05 -31.80
N GLN A 81 -9.39 -7.44 -31.98
CA GLN A 81 -8.36 -6.60 -32.56
C GLN A 81 -8.68 -6.19 -34.01
N SER A 82 -9.17 -7.15 -34.82
CA SER A 82 -9.63 -6.85 -36.18
C SER A 82 -10.76 -5.82 -36.16
N TYR A 83 -11.77 -5.99 -35.31
CA TYR A 83 -12.88 -5.05 -35.19
C TYR A 83 -12.41 -3.66 -34.72
N CYS A 84 -11.49 -3.59 -33.76
CA CYS A 84 -10.95 -2.31 -33.28
C CYS A 84 -10.20 -1.54 -34.37
N ARG A 85 -9.72 -2.22 -35.43
CA ARG A 85 -9.00 -1.63 -36.56
C ARG A 85 -9.93 -1.18 -37.68
N ASP A 86 -10.91 -2.00 -38.03
CA ASP A 86 -11.75 -1.81 -39.23
C ASP A 86 -13.20 -1.40 -38.95
N ASP A 87 -13.66 -1.52 -37.69
CA ASP A 87 -15.00 -1.20 -37.19
C ASP A 87 -16.16 -1.84 -37.98
N THR A 88 -15.91 -2.99 -38.63
CA THR A 88 -16.92 -3.74 -39.41
C THR A 88 -17.19 -5.13 -38.82
N MET A 89 -18.46 -5.56 -38.89
CA MET A 89 -18.90 -6.91 -38.49
C MET A 89 -18.72 -7.94 -39.61
N ASN A 90 -18.35 -7.51 -40.83
CA ASN A 90 -18.17 -8.42 -41.95
C ASN A 90 -17.04 -9.42 -41.68
N HIS A 91 -17.30 -10.70 -41.99
CA HIS A 91 -16.36 -11.82 -41.80
C HIS A 91 -15.89 -12.03 -40.36
N LYS A 92 -16.66 -11.55 -39.37
CA LYS A 92 -16.39 -11.77 -37.95
C LYS A 92 -17.52 -12.57 -37.33
N GLU A 93 -17.17 -13.54 -36.49
CA GLU A 93 -18.15 -14.29 -35.73
C GLU A 93 -18.64 -13.44 -34.54
N PHE A 94 -19.95 -13.30 -34.40
CA PHE A 94 -20.57 -12.58 -33.29
C PHE A 94 -21.89 -13.23 -32.90
N THR A 95 -22.31 -12.96 -31.67
CA THR A 95 -23.65 -13.31 -31.17
C THR A 95 -24.44 -12.03 -30.93
N VAL A 96 -25.78 -12.10 -31.05
CA VAL A 96 -26.66 -10.97 -30.79
C VAL A 96 -27.69 -11.35 -29.74
N MET A 97 -27.85 -10.47 -28.76
CA MET A 97 -28.80 -10.64 -27.68
C MET A 97 -29.64 -9.37 -27.53
N PHE A 98 -30.94 -9.55 -27.40
CA PHE A 98 -31.88 -8.50 -27.02
C PHE A 98 -32.23 -8.66 -25.54
N LYS A 99 -31.82 -7.68 -24.71
CA LYS A 99 -32.08 -7.68 -23.27
C LYS A 99 -33.13 -6.66 -22.91
N THR A 100 -34.28 -7.11 -22.41
CA THR A 100 -35.35 -6.23 -21.92
C THR A 100 -35.62 -6.40 -20.42
N ARG A 101 -36.25 -5.40 -19.80
CA ARG A 101 -36.73 -5.53 -18.42
C ARG A 101 -37.91 -6.48 -18.39
N ASN A 102 -37.90 -7.44 -17.47
CA ASN A 102 -38.99 -8.40 -17.30
C ASN A 102 -40.29 -7.73 -16.83
N SER A 103 -40.20 -6.74 -15.93
CA SER A 103 -41.34 -5.97 -15.41
C SER A 103 -40.89 -4.60 -14.87
N ARG A 104 -41.86 -3.74 -14.48
CA ARG A 104 -41.58 -2.46 -13.78
C ARG A 104 -40.80 -2.67 -12.48
N ASP A 105 -41.05 -3.78 -11.77
CA ASP A 105 -40.42 -4.13 -10.49
C ASP A 105 -39.28 -5.15 -10.63
N SER A 106 -38.55 -5.11 -11.74
CA SER A 106 -37.48 -6.06 -12.08
C SER A 106 -36.17 -5.88 -11.31
N ASN A 107 -36.14 -5.04 -10.27
CA ASN A 107 -34.97 -4.81 -9.43
C ASN A 107 -35.36 -4.80 -7.95
N LEU A 108 -34.52 -5.43 -7.13
CA LEU A 108 -34.58 -5.36 -5.67
C LEU A 108 -33.22 -4.87 -5.15
N ASN A 109 -33.20 -3.71 -4.50
CA ASN A 109 -32.00 -3.14 -3.89
C ASN A 109 -31.95 -3.48 -2.39
N LEU A 110 -30.83 -4.04 -1.94
CA LEU A 110 -30.48 -4.17 -0.53
C LEU A 110 -29.40 -3.14 -0.20
N ASP A 111 -29.82 -1.90 0.02
CA ASP A 111 -28.89 -0.77 0.25
C ASP A 111 -28.01 -0.99 1.50
N GLU A 112 -28.52 -1.71 2.50
CA GLU A 112 -27.76 -2.10 3.70
C GLU A 112 -26.52 -2.96 3.41
N TYR A 113 -26.46 -3.60 2.24
CA TYR A 113 -25.34 -4.46 1.80
C TYR A 113 -24.71 -4.00 0.47
N ASN A 114 -25.25 -2.96 -0.17
CA ASN A 114 -24.92 -2.55 -1.54
C ASN A 114 -25.09 -3.70 -2.56
N ILE A 115 -26.21 -4.43 -2.46
CA ILE A 115 -26.53 -5.55 -3.35
C ILE A 115 -27.76 -5.17 -4.18
N ARG A 116 -27.77 -5.53 -5.47
CA ARG A 116 -28.97 -5.43 -6.31
C ARG A 116 -29.24 -6.77 -6.98
N PHE A 117 -30.43 -7.30 -6.76
CA PHE A 117 -31.01 -8.38 -7.57
C PHE A 117 -31.71 -7.78 -8.77
N LYS A 118 -31.51 -8.35 -9.95
CA LYS A 118 -32.14 -7.91 -11.20
C LYS A 118 -32.66 -9.12 -11.96
N THR A 119 -33.91 -9.01 -12.44
CA THR A 119 -34.51 -9.98 -13.38
C THR A 119 -34.54 -9.38 -14.77
N ARG A 120 -34.01 -10.08 -15.75
CA ARG A 120 -33.99 -9.63 -17.15
C ARG A 120 -34.51 -10.74 -18.05
N ARG A 121 -35.16 -10.35 -19.14
CA ARG A 121 -35.51 -11.29 -20.20
C ARG A 121 -34.45 -11.21 -21.27
N GLU A 122 -33.83 -12.34 -21.57
CA GLU A 122 -32.83 -12.47 -22.62
C GLU A 122 -33.43 -13.23 -23.80
N GLU A 123 -33.26 -12.67 -24.99
CA GLU A 123 -33.61 -13.34 -26.23
C GLU A 123 -32.39 -13.32 -27.15
N GLU A 124 -31.90 -14.51 -27.49
CA GLU A 124 -30.89 -14.66 -28.52
C GLU A 124 -31.55 -14.44 -29.89
N LEU A 125 -30.96 -13.54 -30.68
CA LEU A 125 -31.44 -13.22 -32.02
C LEU A 125 -30.47 -13.79 -33.06
N GLY A 126 -31.04 -14.42 -34.09
CA GLY A 126 -30.28 -14.87 -35.26
C GLY A 126 -29.76 -13.68 -36.06
N VAL A 127 -28.70 -13.91 -36.84
CA VAL A 127 -28.11 -12.89 -37.72
C VAL A 127 -29.11 -12.39 -38.78
N ASP A 128 -30.04 -13.26 -39.17
CA ASP A 128 -31.11 -12.97 -40.14
C ASP A 128 -32.35 -12.29 -39.52
N ASP A 129 -32.35 -12.02 -38.21
CA ASP A 129 -33.47 -11.32 -37.57
C ASP A 129 -33.62 -9.90 -38.16
N PRO A 130 -34.83 -9.45 -38.51
CA PRO A 130 -35.05 -8.15 -39.14
C PRO A 130 -34.46 -6.97 -38.36
N GLN A 131 -34.45 -7.03 -37.02
CA GLN A 131 -33.89 -5.98 -36.16
C GLN A 131 -32.36 -5.93 -36.28
N VAL A 132 -31.73 -7.10 -36.38
CA VAL A 132 -30.28 -7.25 -36.52
C VAL A 132 -29.83 -6.78 -37.90
N VAL A 133 -30.52 -7.24 -38.96
CA VAL A 133 -30.25 -6.84 -40.36
C VAL A 133 -30.36 -5.32 -40.53
N GLN A 134 -31.37 -4.69 -39.94
CA GLN A 134 -31.55 -3.24 -40.01
C GLN A 134 -30.34 -2.49 -39.41
N VAL A 135 -29.85 -2.94 -38.25
CA VAL A 135 -28.70 -2.32 -37.57
C VAL A 135 -27.40 -2.56 -38.34
N LEU A 136 -27.20 -3.77 -38.89
CA LEU A 136 -26.00 -4.09 -39.69
C LEU A 136 -25.94 -3.28 -40.99
N ASN A 137 -27.07 -3.08 -41.67
CA ASN A 137 -27.14 -2.24 -42.88
C ASN A 137 -26.76 -0.77 -42.63
N GLN A 138 -26.94 -0.30 -41.40
CA GLN A 138 -26.61 1.07 -40.97
C GLN A 138 -25.37 1.11 -40.06
N TRP A 139 -24.56 0.04 -40.04
CA TRP A 139 -23.48 -0.09 -39.07
C TRP A 139 -22.51 1.11 -39.04
N PRO A 140 -22.07 1.70 -40.16
CA PRO A 140 -21.13 2.83 -40.14
C PRO A 140 -21.67 4.11 -39.48
N THR A 141 -22.98 4.31 -39.47
CA THR A 141 -23.64 5.50 -38.89
C THR A 141 -24.38 5.20 -37.58
N GLN A 142 -24.53 3.92 -37.23
CA GLN A 142 -25.16 3.47 -36.02
C GLN A 142 -24.39 3.95 -34.79
N GLN A 143 -25.10 4.56 -33.84
CA GLN A 143 -24.56 4.90 -32.53
C GLN A 143 -24.30 3.63 -31.71
N LYS A 144 -23.13 3.57 -31.08
CA LYS A 144 -22.59 2.41 -30.36
C LYS A 144 -22.00 2.84 -29.02
N ALA A 145 -22.06 1.95 -28.06
CA ALA A 145 -21.28 1.99 -26.84
C ALA A 145 -20.50 0.68 -26.71
N PHE A 146 -19.26 0.77 -26.25
CA PHE A 146 -18.32 -0.35 -26.21
C PHE A 146 -18.07 -0.75 -24.75
N ARG A 147 -18.05 -2.05 -24.49
CA ARG A 147 -17.58 -2.63 -23.23
C ARG A 147 -16.60 -3.75 -23.55
N LEU A 148 -15.31 -3.49 -23.36
CA LEU A 148 -14.27 -4.51 -23.41
C LEU A 148 -14.21 -5.19 -22.05
N ILE A 149 -14.46 -6.50 -22.04
CA ILE A 149 -14.63 -7.29 -20.82
C ILE A 149 -13.62 -8.44 -20.83
N ARG A 150 -12.90 -8.55 -19.71
CA ARG A 150 -12.14 -9.74 -19.34
C ARG A 150 -12.84 -10.39 -18.16
N ARG A 151 -13.32 -11.63 -18.32
CA ARG A 151 -14.16 -12.31 -17.33
C ARG A 151 -13.52 -13.60 -16.84
N TRP A 152 -13.53 -13.77 -15.53
CA TRP A 152 -13.27 -15.03 -14.83
C TRP A 152 -14.59 -15.52 -14.26
N SER A 153 -15.02 -16.70 -14.70
CA SER A 153 -16.30 -17.29 -14.32
C SER A 153 -16.10 -18.51 -13.46
N PHE A 154 -16.91 -18.64 -12.42
CA PHE A 154 -16.88 -19.77 -11.50
C PHE A 154 -18.26 -20.41 -11.43
N LYS A 155 -18.35 -21.73 -11.55
CA LYS A 155 -19.61 -22.47 -11.56
C LYS A 155 -19.66 -23.49 -10.43
N GLY A 156 -20.84 -23.65 -9.85
CA GLY A 156 -21.08 -24.69 -8.86
C GLY A 156 -22.31 -24.38 -8.01
N LYS A 157 -22.86 -25.41 -7.35
CA LYS A 157 -23.96 -25.23 -6.39
C LYS A 157 -25.18 -24.50 -6.97
N GLY A 158 -25.46 -24.68 -8.27
CA GLY A 158 -26.61 -24.08 -8.96
C GLY A 158 -26.45 -22.61 -9.35
N ILE A 159 -25.25 -22.03 -9.23
CA ILE A 159 -24.98 -20.64 -9.58
C ILE A 159 -23.73 -20.50 -10.45
N ARG A 160 -23.65 -19.39 -11.17
CA ARG A 160 -22.44 -18.87 -11.81
C ARG A 160 -22.04 -17.56 -11.12
N ILE A 161 -20.76 -17.42 -10.81
CA ILE A 161 -20.20 -16.18 -10.26
C ILE A 161 -19.23 -15.62 -11.28
N ASP A 162 -19.55 -14.45 -11.82
CA ASP A 162 -18.79 -13.79 -12.87
C ASP A 162 -18.03 -12.60 -12.29
N LEU A 163 -16.71 -12.65 -12.41
CA LEU A 163 -15.79 -11.59 -12.03
C LEU A 163 -15.28 -10.93 -13.32
N SER A 164 -15.73 -9.70 -13.59
CA SER A 164 -15.46 -9.00 -14.85
C SER A 164 -14.63 -7.73 -14.63
N MET A 165 -13.47 -7.65 -15.29
CA MET A 165 -12.77 -6.37 -15.48
C MET A 165 -13.27 -5.73 -16.76
N VAL A 166 -13.91 -4.57 -16.64
CA VAL A 166 -14.63 -3.88 -17.73
C VAL A 166 -14.00 -2.52 -18.01
N ARG A 167 -13.58 -2.30 -19.25
CA ARG A 167 -13.31 -0.95 -19.78
C ARG A 167 -14.45 -0.58 -20.72
N GLN A 168 -15.14 0.52 -20.43
CA GLN A 168 -16.36 0.85 -21.16
C GLN A 168 -16.45 2.33 -21.54
N THR A 169 -17.26 2.59 -22.56
CA THR A 169 -17.67 3.93 -22.94
C THR A 169 -18.24 4.64 -21.71
N PRO A 170 -17.73 5.83 -21.34
CA PRO A 170 -18.23 6.56 -20.19
C PRO A 170 -19.72 6.90 -20.30
N SER A 171 -20.40 6.95 -19.18
CA SER A 171 -21.83 7.26 -19.08
C SER A 171 -22.05 8.60 -18.37
N GLY A 172 -23.04 9.37 -18.82
CA GLY A 172 -23.47 10.63 -18.20
C GLY A 172 -24.97 10.65 -17.88
N ARG A 173 -25.54 11.84 -17.63
CA ARG A 173 -26.98 12.00 -17.27
C ARG A 173 -27.96 11.46 -18.32
N GLY A 174 -27.53 11.23 -19.56
CA GLY A 174 -28.34 10.70 -20.67
C GLY A 174 -27.98 9.28 -21.14
N GLY A 175 -27.21 8.51 -20.36
CA GLY A 175 -26.73 7.18 -20.76
C GLY A 175 -25.28 7.21 -21.26
N PHE A 176 -24.93 6.28 -22.15
CA PHE A 176 -23.58 6.22 -22.72
C PHE A 176 -23.25 7.47 -23.55
N GLN A 177 -21.97 7.86 -23.56
CA GLN A 177 -21.43 8.80 -24.53
C GLN A 177 -21.26 8.09 -25.87
N TRP A 178 -22.37 7.97 -26.60
CA TRP A 178 -22.45 7.25 -27.87
C TRP A 178 -21.43 7.75 -28.90
N SER A 179 -20.89 6.83 -29.70
CA SER A 179 -20.02 7.12 -30.85
C SER A 179 -20.37 6.22 -32.03
N THR A 180 -19.96 6.59 -33.24
CA THR A 180 -20.21 5.75 -34.42
C THR A 180 -19.11 4.72 -34.65
N SER A 181 -17.91 4.93 -34.10
CA SER A 181 -16.79 3.99 -34.21
C SER A 181 -16.02 3.76 -32.92
N PHE A 182 -15.29 2.64 -32.89
CA PHE A 182 -14.42 2.29 -31.76
C PHE A 182 -13.30 3.31 -31.56
N LEU A 183 -12.61 3.73 -32.63
CA LEU A 183 -11.48 4.66 -32.52
C LEU A 183 -11.89 6.05 -32.04
N GLN A 184 -13.10 6.51 -32.40
CA GLN A 184 -13.64 7.78 -31.90
C GLN A 184 -13.78 7.76 -30.37
N ARG A 185 -14.08 6.60 -29.77
CA ARG A 185 -14.23 6.44 -28.32
C ARG A 185 -13.55 5.18 -27.82
N SER A 186 -12.23 5.12 -28.03
CA SER A 186 -11.44 3.96 -27.62
C SER A 186 -11.51 3.76 -26.11
N VAL A 187 -12.08 2.63 -25.70
CA VAL A 187 -12.18 2.24 -24.28
C VAL A 187 -10.86 1.69 -23.74
N LEU A 188 -9.85 1.51 -24.59
CA LEU A 188 -8.55 0.94 -24.19
C LEU A 188 -7.83 1.79 -23.15
N LYS A 189 -8.10 3.10 -23.06
CA LYS A 189 -7.46 4.00 -22.08
C LYS A 189 -8.38 4.33 -20.89
N GLU A 190 -9.59 3.79 -20.86
CA GLU A 190 -10.54 4.03 -19.78
C GLU A 190 -10.16 3.24 -18.53
N THR A 191 -10.39 3.83 -17.35
CA THR A 191 -10.11 3.17 -16.07
C THR A 191 -10.97 1.92 -15.95
N PRO A 192 -10.38 0.74 -15.68
CA PRO A 192 -11.13 -0.50 -15.53
C PRO A 192 -12.07 -0.41 -14.33
N ARG A 193 -13.25 -1.02 -14.48
CA ARG A 193 -14.23 -1.24 -13.43
C ARG A 193 -14.27 -2.73 -13.13
N TYR A 194 -14.32 -3.10 -11.87
CA TYR A 194 -14.41 -4.50 -11.46
C TYR A 194 -15.85 -4.80 -11.04
N GLU A 195 -16.55 -5.56 -11.87
CA GLU A 195 -17.93 -5.97 -11.68
C GLU A 195 -17.95 -7.42 -11.18
N VAL A 196 -18.80 -7.70 -10.19
CA VAL A 196 -19.02 -9.06 -9.68
C VAL A 196 -20.51 -9.35 -9.79
N GLU A 197 -20.84 -10.47 -10.42
CA GLU A 197 -22.21 -10.90 -10.65
C GLU A 197 -22.40 -12.33 -10.13
N VAL A 198 -23.52 -12.59 -9.46
CA VAL A 198 -23.97 -13.95 -9.11
C VAL A 198 -25.26 -14.22 -9.86
N GLU A 199 -25.23 -15.22 -10.73
CA GLU A 199 -26.35 -15.63 -11.57
C GLU A 199 -26.86 -17.01 -11.17
N LEU A 200 -28.18 -17.16 -11.15
CA LEU A 200 -28.84 -18.41 -10.86
C LEU A 200 -29.01 -19.25 -12.14
N LEU A 201 -28.53 -20.49 -12.11
CA LEU A 201 -28.50 -21.36 -13.29
C LEU A 201 -29.72 -22.27 -13.39
N HIS A 202 -30.28 -22.36 -14.60
CA HIS A 202 -31.36 -23.29 -14.93
C HIS A 202 -30.87 -24.73 -15.01
N ASP A 203 -31.79 -25.67 -14.83
CA ASP A 203 -31.59 -27.11 -15.07
C ASP A 203 -30.39 -27.74 -14.30
N THR A 204 -30.10 -27.28 -13.08
CA THR A 204 -29.05 -27.87 -12.23
C THR A 204 -29.65 -28.74 -11.11
N GLU A 205 -28.84 -29.64 -10.55
CA GLU A 205 -29.27 -30.46 -9.41
C GLU A 205 -29.66 -29.64 -8.17
N HIS A 206 -29.15 -28.41 -8.07
CA HIS A 206 -29.36 -27.49 -6.93
C HIS A 206 -30.43 -26.43 -7.18
N THR A 207 -31.11 -26.48 -8.34
CA THR A 207 -32.13 -25.51 -8.73
C THR A 207 -33.43 -26.18 -9.20
N LYS A 208 -33.66 -27.44 -8.81
CA LYS A 208 -34.85 -28.23 -9.19
C LYS A 208 -36.17 -27.64 -8.70
N THR A 209 -36.15 -26.99 -7.55
CA THR A 209 -37.33 -26.33 -6.97
C THR A 209 -37.04 -24.85 -6.71
N PRO A 210 -38.05 -23.96 -6.68
CA PRO A 210 -37.86 -22.57 -6.30
C PRO A 210 -37.20 -22.39 -4.93
N ALA A 211 -37.49 -23.27 -3.97
CA ALA A 211 -36.87 -23.26 -2.65
C ALA A 211 -35.37 -23.62 -2.71
N ASP A 212 -34.98 -24.61 -3.53
CA ASP A 212 -33.58 -24.96 -3.75
C ASP A 212 -32.82 -23.84 -4.45
N ALA A 213 -33.43 -23.27 -5.49
CA ALA A 213 -32.93 -22.12 -6.22
C ALA A 213 -32.66 -20.90 -5.31
N LEU A 214 -33.63 -20.56 -4.45
CA LEU A 214 -33.47 -19.47 -3.48
C LEU A 214 -32.32 -19.74 -2.50
N ARG A 215 -32.19 -20.98 -2.00
CA ARG A 215 -31.07 -21.36 -1.12
C ARG A 215 -29.73 -21.24 -1.82
N SER A 216 -29.64 -21.70 -3.07
CA SER A 216 -28.43 -21.63 -3.90
C SER A 216 -28.02 -20.17 -4.16
N LEU A 217 -28.98 -19.30 -4.51
CA LEU A 217 -28.75 -17.88 -4.72
C LEU A 217 -28.26 -17.19 -3.44
N ILE A 218 -28.97 -17.34 -2.31
CA ILE A 218 -28.59 -16.72 -1.03
C ILE A 218 -27.22 -17.19 -0.56
N ARG A 219 -26.88 -18.47 -0.79
CA ARG A 219 -25.55 -19.02 -0.48
C ARG A 219 -24.47 -18.34 -1.30
N GLY A 220 -24.65 -18.24 -2.62
CA GLY A 220 -23.72 -17.56 -3.52
C GLY A 220 -23.50 -16.10 -3.16
N VAL A 221 -24.60 -15.37 -3.02
CA VAL A 221 -24.59 -13.94 -2.64
C VAL A 221 -23.93 -13.76 -1.28
N GLY A 222 -24.19 -14.66 -0.32
CA GLY A 222 -23.56 -14.66 0.99
C GLY A 222 -22.04 -14.87 0.93
N GLU A 223 -21.54 -15.76 0.07
CA GLU A 223 -20.08 -15.97 -0.07
C GLU A 223 -19.37 -14.76 -0.67
N VAL A 224 -19.96 -14.13 -1.70
CA VAL A 224 -19.43 -12.90 -2.29
C VAL A 224 -19.44 -11.76 -1.26
N GLN A 225 -20.57 -11.57 -0.56
CA GLN A 225 -20.68 -10.49 0.43
C GLN A 225 -19.70 -10.67 1.60
N ARG A 226 -19.42 -11.91 2.03
CA ARG A 226 -18.42 -12.19 3.07
C ARG A 226 -17.00 -11.87 2.61
N ALA A 227 -16.68 -12.09 1.33
CA ALA A 227 -15.41 -11.64 0.76
C ALA A 227 -15.34 -10.10 0.72
N ILE A 228 -16.40 -9.41 0.30
CA ILE A 228 -16.46 -7.94 0.27
C ILE A 228 -16.27 -7.33 1.66
N GLN A 229 -16.97 -7.85 2.65
CA GLN A 229 -16.86 -7.37 4.04
C GLN A 229 -15.62 -7.93 4.77
N LYS A 230 -14.85 -8.81 4.12
CA LYS A 230 -13.68 -9.52 4.68
C LYS A 230 -13.97 -10.13 6.06
N ASN A 231 -15.20 -10.63 6.23
CA ASN A 231 -15.69 -11.16 7.49
C ASN A 231 -16.62 -12.35 7.25
N SER A 232 -16.60 -13.32 8.18
CA SER A 232 -17.54 -14.44 8.17
C SER A 232 -18.97 -13.97 8.51
N LEU A 233 -19.07 -13.00 9.41
CA LEU A 233 -20.29 -12.39 9.92
C LEU A 233 -20.63 -11.16 9.11
N LEU A 234 -21.84 -11.15 8.54
CA LEU A 234 -22.30 -10.02 7.75
C LEU A 234 -22.84 -8.91 8.67
N ILE A 235 -22.48 -7.68 8.35
CA ILE A 235 -22.94 -6.48 9.05
C ILE A 235 -23.69 -5.56 8.09
N ARG A 236 -24.76 -4.95 8.59
CA ARG A 236 -25.53 -3.92 7.89
C ARG A 236 -24.78 -2.59 7.86
N LYS A 237 -24.89 -1.84 6.77
CA LYS A 237 -24.29 -0.51 6.62
C LYS A 237 -24.73 0.46 7.73
N SER A 238 -26.00 0.43 8.11
CA SER A 238 -26.56 1.21 9.23
C SER A 238 -25.88 0.90 10.57
N VAL A 239 -25.70 -0.38 10.90
CA VAL A 239 -25.04 -0.82 12.15
C VAL A 239 -23.57 -0.40 12.15
N ALA A 240 -22.84 -0.63 11.05
CA ALA A 240 -21.45 -0.20 10.93
C ALA A 240 -21.31 1.33 11.10
N ASN A 241 -22.24 2.11 10.54
CA ASN A 241 -22.25 3.57 10.69
C ASN A 241 -22.56 4.00 12.13
N HIS A 242 -23.46 3.30 12.82
CA HIS A 242 -23.75 3.54 14.23
C HIS A 242 -22.52 3.30 15.11
N VAL A 243 -21.85 2.15 14.93
CA VAL A 243 -20.60 1.82 15.65
C VAL A 243 -19.53 2.89 15.43
N ARG A 244 -19.35 3.37 14.19
CA ARG A 244 -18.42 4.48 13.90
C ARG A 244 -18.79 5.76 14.63
N ALA A 245 -20.08 6.09 14.70
CA ALA A 245 -20.55 7.29 15.38
C ALA A 245 -20.33 7.21 16.90
N GLU A 246 -20.62 6.07 17.51
CA GLU A 246 -20.36 5.87 18.94
C GLU A 246 -18.87 5.82 19.27
N TYR A 247 -18.06 5.17 18.42
CA TYR A 247 -16.60 5.20 18.50
C TYR A 247 -16.08 6.64 18.45
N GLN A 248 -16.57 7.44 17.49
CA GLN A 248 -16.18 8.84 17.35
C GLN A 248 -16.58 9.67 18.57
N LYS A 249 -17.76 9.40 19.15
CA LYS A 249 -18.21 10.04 20.38
C LYS A 249 -17.29 9.70 21.57
N MET A 250 -16.85 8.45 21.70
CA MET A 250 -15.96 8.01 22.77
C MET A 250 -14.54 8.59 22.61
N THR A 251 -14.00 8.55 21.39
CA THR A 251 -12.59 8.90 21.13
C THR A 251 -12.36 10.35 20.74
N GLY A 252 -13.41 11.09 20.38
CA GLY A 252 -13.33 12.46 19.86
C GLY A 252 -12.84 12.57 18.42
N THR A 253 -12.72 11.45 17.68
CA THR A 253 -12.12 11.41 16.35
C THR A 253 -12.75 10.35 15.46
N SER A 254 -12.84 10.61 14.15
CA SER A 254 -13.32 9.64 13.17
C SER A 254 -12.19 8.75 12.60
N LYS A 255 -10.95 8.93 13.07
CA LYS A 255 -9.79 8.12 12.68
C LYS A 255 -9.50 7.06 13.73
N ILE A 256 -8.76 6.03 13.34
CA ILE A 256 -8.27 5.03 14.27
C ILE A 256 -7.42 5.70 15.38
N ARG A 257 -7.73 5.38 16.63
CA ARG A 257 -7.10 6.00 17.81
C ARG A 257 -5.65 5.55 18.01
N GLY A 258 -5.33 4.34 17.57
CA GLY A 258 -4.02 3.70 17.70
C GLY A 258 -2.84 4.60 17.29
N VAL A 259 -1.73 4.49 18.04
CA VAL A 259 -0.49 5.24 17.79
C VAL A 259 0.51 4.47 16.94
N LYS A 260 1.35 5.17 16.16
CA LYS A 260 2.37 4.55 15.28
C LYS A 260 3.71 4.39 16.01
N ALA A 261 4.25 3.18 15.98
CA ALA A 261 5.58 2.87 16.49
C ALA A 261 6.71 3.42 15.59
N VAL A 262 7.85 3.68 16.20
CA VAL A 262 9.07 4.24 15.59
C VAL A 262 10.09 3.14 15.32
N THR A 263 10.79 3.17 14.19
CA THR A 263 11.92 2.24 13.98
C THR A 263 13.01 2.47 15.03
N LEU A 264 13.38 1.43 15.77
CA LEU A 264 14.48 1.47 16.74
C LEU A 264 15.81 1.72 16.00
N GLN A 265 16.58 2.71 16.43
CA GLN A 265 17.91 3.03 15.91
C GLN A 265 18.97 2.85 16.99
N LEU A 266 20.24 2.77 16.58
CA LEU A 266 21.36 2.50 17.49
C LEU A 266 21.42 3.54 18.63
N GLU A 267 21.17 4.81 18.33
CA GLU A 267 21.10 5.91 19.31
C GLU A 267 20.07 5.69 20.44
N ASN A 268 19.06 4.84 20.21
CA ASN A 268 18.03 4.53 21.20
C ASN A 268 18.43 3.42 22.18
N MET A 269 19.58 2.77 21.99
CA MET A 269 20.01 1.65 22.83
C MET A 269 21.46 1.72 23.32
N THR A 270 22.18 2.79 22.99
CA THR A 270 23.57 2.99 23.44
C THR A 270 23.69 2.91 24.96
N GLU A 271 24.79 2.34 25.45
CA GLU A 271 25.08 2.28 26.89
C GLU A 271 25.21 3.67 27.50
N LYS A 272 25.88 4.59 26.77
CA LYS A 272 25.92 6.00 27.13
C LYS A 272 24.64 6.69 26.69
N ILE A 273 23.78 7.01 27.67
CA ILE A 273 22.51 7.70 27.44
C ILE A 273 22.78 9.19 27.15
N ASP A 274 22.23 9.69 26.04
CA ASP A 274 22.10 11.13 25.75
C ASP A 274 20.68 11.55 26.13
N ASP A 275 20.53 12.49 27.07
CA ASP A 275 19.23 12.97 27.55
C ASP A 275 18.34 13.59 26.45
N ARG A 276 18.91 13.89 25.27
CA ARG A 276 18.18 14.40 24.10
C ARG A 276 17.53 13.31 23.27
N VAL A 277 17.90 12.04 23.48
CA VAL A 277 17.45 10.89 22.71
C VAL A 277 16.74 9.91 23.64
N ILE A 278 15.58 9.42 23.22
CA ILE A 278 14.85 8.41 23.98
C ILE A 278 15.65 7.11 23.93
N ASN A 279 15.99 6.57 25.11
CA ASN A 279 16.78 5.35 25.24
C ASN A 279 15.99 4.24 25.95
N ILE A 280 15.97 3.03 25.39
CA ILE A 280 15.16 1.91 25.90
C ILE A 280 15.65 1.33 27.24
N ARG A 281 16.84 1.72 27.70
CA ARG A 281 17.37 1.40 29.04
C ARG A 281 16.67 2.15 30.18
N THR A 282 15.78 3.10 29.86
CA THR A 282 15.13 3.98 30.85
C THR A 282 13.78 3.46 31.37
N GLY A 283 13.50 2.15 31.21
CA GLY A 283 12.28 1.51 31.70
C GLY A 283 11.24 1.28 30.60
N PHE A 284 11.42 0.18 29.87
CA PHE A 284 10.56 -0.25 28.77
C PHE A 284 10.07 -1.68 28.99
N ASN A 285 9.08 -2.10 28.21
CA ASN A 285 8.66 -3.49 28.05
C ASN A 285 8.82 -3.92 26.60
N ALA A 286 8.88 -5.24 26.39
CA ALA A 286 8.92 -5.86 25.08
C ALA A 286 7.75 -6.85 24.92
N THR A 287 7.18 -6.87 23.72
CA THR A 287 6.22 -7.88 23.23
C THR A 287 6.55 -8.23 21.79
N ASP A 288 6.09 -9.38 21.31
CA ASP A 288 6.29 -9.76 19.92
C ASP A 288 5.53 -8.83 18.96
N LYS A 289 6.19 -8.50 17.84
CA LYS A 289 5.53 -7.89 16.70
C LYS A 289 4.88 -9.01 15.88
N ALA A 290 3.58 -9.15 16.05
CA ALA A 290 2.82 -10.14 15.31
C ALA A 290 2.57 -9.64 13.87
N ASP A 291 2.42 -10.59 12.96
CA ASP A 291 2.09 -10.31 11.56
C ASP A 291 0.57 -10.43 11.36
N GLY A 292 -0.17 -9.48 11.94
CA GLY A 292 -1.62 -9.45 11.93
C GLY A 292 -2.21 -8.13 11.41
N LEU A 293 -3.53 -8.08 11.29
CA LEU A 293 -4.23 -6.83 11.02
C LEU A 293 -4.46 -6.10 12.35
N ARG A 294 -3.77 -4.99 12.57
CA ARG A 294 -4.08 -4.14 13.72
C ARG A 294 -5.54 -3.67 13.68
N ALA A 295 -6.26 -3.90 14.78
CA ALA A 295 -7.64 -3.50 14.92
C ALA A 295 -7.94 -3.03 16.35
N MET A 296 -8.80 -2.03 16.50
CA MET A 296 -9.35 -1.65 17.80
C MET A 296 -10.52 -2.57 18.15
N GLY A 297 -10.54 -3.10 19.37
CA GLY A 297 -11.67 -3.82 19.94
C GLY A 297 -12.57 -2.81 20.64
N TYR A 298 -13.65 -2.43 19.97
CA TYR A 298 -14.65 -1.51 20.51
C TYR A 298 -15.83 -2.31 21.04
N VAL A 299 -16.13 -2.14 22.33
CA VAL A 299 -17.33 -2.72 22.93
C VAL A 299 -18.37 -1.62 23.08
N ASP A 300 -19.52 -1.82 22.43
CA ASP A 300 -20.59 -0.83 22.44
C ASP A 300 -21.27 -0.70 23.83
N SER A 301 -22.27 0.18 23.91
CA SER A 301 -23.03 0.40 25.14
C SER A 301 -23.87 -0.82 25.58
N THR A 302 -24.14 -1.76 24.67
CA THR A 302 -24.86 -3.00 24.97
C THR A 302 -23.93 -4.13 25.39
N GLY A 303 -22.61 -4.00 25.15
CA GLY A 303 -21.61 -5.02 25.42
C GLY A 303 -21.15 -5.79 24.17
N GLU A 304 -21.67 -5.52 22.96
CA GLU A 304 -21.27 -6.24 21.75
C GLU A 304 -19.91 -5.74 21.26
N LEU A 305 -19.02 -6.68 20.93
CA LEU A 305 -17.66 -6.38 20.45
C LEU A 305 -17.62 -6.25 18.93
N TYR A 306 -16.98 -5.18 18.48
CA TYR A 306 -16.66 -4.92 17.09
C TYR A 306 -15.16 -4.68 16.94
N LEU A 307 -14.57 -5.18 15.86
CA LEU A 307 -13.19 -4.84 15.49
C LEU A 307 -13.20 -3.70 14.46
N LEU A 308 -12.34 -2.70 14.63
CA LEU A 308 -12.18 -1.60 13.68
C LEU A 308 -10.75 -1.55 13.15
N ASP A 309 -10.56 -1.67 11.84
CA ASP A 309 -9.23 -1.57 11.22
C ASP A 309 -8.76 -0.11 11.03
N GLN A 310 -7.55 0.07 10.51
CA GLN A 310 -6.97 1.39 10.23
C GLN A 310 -7.79 2.25 9.25
N ASN A 311 -8.61 1.63 8.40
CA ASN A 311 -9.49 2.31 7.45
C ASN A 311 -10.90 2.54 8.02
N MET A 312 -11.12 2.25 9.32
CA MET A 312 -12.42 2.32 9.99
C MET A 312 -13.47 1.38 9.37
N ASN A 313 -13.04 0.26 8.78
CA ASN A 313 -13.96 -0.84 8.48
C ASN A 313 -14.38 -1.50 9.79
N VAL A 314 -15.67 -1.77 9.94
CA VAL A 314 -16.24 -2.37 11.15
C VAL A 314 -16.50 -3.84 10.88
N TYR A 315 -15.90 -4.70 11.69
CA TYR A 315 -16.05 -6.15 11.64
C TYR A 315 -16.86 -6.59 12.85
N ARG A 316 -18.00 -7.25 12.58
CA ARG A 316 -18.83 -7.83 13.63
C ARG A 316 -18.19 -9.13 14.14
N THR A 317 -18.10 -9.29 15.46
CA THR A 317 -17.55 -10.51 16.08
C THR A 317 -18.64 -11.52 16.47
N GLY A 318 -19.88 -11.04 16.68
CA GLY A 318 -20.98 -11.88 17.16
C GLY A 318 -20.83 -12.28 18.63
N LEU A 319 -19.94 -11.61 19.36
CA LEU A 319 -19.66 -11.81 20.78
C LEU A 319 -20.06 -10.59 21.60
N ARG A 320 -20.45 -10.83 22.84
CA ARG A 320 -20.89 -9.79 23.79
C ARG A 320 -20.38 -10.09 25.19
N SER A 321 -19.98 -9.06 25.91
CA SER A 321 -19.84 -9.08 27.37
C SER A 321 -20.33 -7.75 27.94
N VAL A 322 -21.39 -7.81 28.77
CA VAL A 322 -21.99 -6.61 29.39
C VAL A 322 -21.03 -5.98 30.39
N ALA A 323 -20.19 -6.78 31.05
CA ALA A 323 -19.18 -6.30 31.99
C ALA A 323 -18.15 -5.39 31.31
N CYS A 324 -17.86 -5.64 30.04
CA CYS A 324 -16.90 -4.87 29.24
C CYS A 324 -17.54 -3.72 28.43
N ALA A 325 -18.83 -3.41 28.64
CA ALA A 325 -19.54 -2.42 27.86
C ALA A 325 -18.87 -1.03 27.88
N SER A 326 -18.99 -0.31 26.76
CA SER A 326 -18.40 1.03 26.58
C SER A 326 -16.88 1.05 26.83
N SER A 327 -16.14 0.13 26.22
CA SER A 327 -14.68 0.04 26.35
C SER A 327 -13.98 0.08 24.99
N LEU A 328 -12.67 0.32 25.03
CA LEU A 328 -11.82 0.38 23.83
C LEU A 328 -10.43 -0.19 24.12
N VAL A 329 -10.15 -1.34 23.54
CA VAL A 329 -8.83 -2.03 23.58
C VAL A 329 -8.13 -1.96 22.23
N ASP A 330 -6.80 -2.02 22.24
CA ASP A 330 -5.95 -2.08 21.04
C ASP A 330 -5.32 -3.46 20.94
N GLY A 331 -5.31 -3.99 19.72
CA GLY A 331 -4.94 -5.37 19.49
C GLY A 331 -4.64 -5.67 18.04
N GLU A 332 -4.23 -6.91 17.82
CA GLU A 332 -3.81 -7.44 16.55
C GLU A 332 -4.66 -8.66 16.19
N TRP A 333 -5.35 -8.58 15.06
CA TRP A 333 -6.22 -9.62 14.57
C TRP A 333 -5.45 -10.58 13.66
N ILE A 334 -5.23 -11.79 14.15
CA ILE A 334 -4.51 -12.87 13.48
C ILE A 334 -5.52 -13.74 12.73
N THR A 335 -5.37 -13.77 11.40
CA THR A 335 -6.23 -14.57 10.50
C THR A 335 -5.53 -15.82 9.98
N LEU A 336 -4.21 -15.93 10.16
CA LEU A 336 -3.39 -17.05 9.71
C LEU A 336 -2.36 -17.45 10.78
N ASN A 337 -2.10 -18.75 10.92
CA ASN A 337 -0.96 -19.25 11.71
C ASN A 337 0.34 -19.30 10.89
N LYS A 338 1.44 -19.74 11.53
CA LYS A 338 2.75 -19.94 10.86
C LYS A 338 2.72 -20.91 9.68
N HIS A 339 1.75 -21.83 9.65
CA HIS A 339 1.55 -22.82 8.58
C HIS A 339 0.57 -22.34 7.50
N LYS A 340 0.15 -21.06 7.54
CA LYS A 340 -0.85 -20.44 6.64
C LYS A 340 -2.25 -21.06 6.74
N GLU A 341 -2.56 -21.69 7.88
CA GLU A 341 -3.90 -22.20 8.19
C GLU A 341 -4.74 -21.09 8.83
N ALA A 342 -6.05 -21.11 8.55
CA ALA A 342 -6.97 -20.09 9.01
C ALA A 342 -7.12 -20.08 10.54
N ARG A 343 -7.06 -18.88 11.11
CA ARG A 343 -7.22 -18.59 12.53
C ARG A 343 -8.15 -17.38 12.70
N ASN A 344 -8.63 -17.15 13.92
CA ASN A 344 -9.49 -16.01 14.21
C ASN A 344 -9.23 -15.54 15.63
N ASP A 345 -8.05 -14.96 15.86
CA ASP A 345 -7.59 -14.60 17.21
C ASP A 345 -7.32 -13.11 17.29
N TYR A 346 -7.84 -12.47 18.33
CA TYR A 346 -7.62 -11.06 18.62
C TYR A 346 -6.70 -10.93 19.84
N LEU A 347 -5.45 -10.53 19.57
CA LEU A 347 -4.40 -10.39 20.57
C LEU A 347 -4.35 -8.95 21.08
N ILE A 348 -4.83 -8.72 22.30
CA ILE A 348 -4.86 -7.39 22.91
C ILE A 348 -3.48 -7.05 23.49
N PHE A 349 -3.05 -5.80 23.28
CA PHE A 349 -1.75 -5.31 23.75
C PHE A 349 -1.78 -3.93 24.44
N ASP A 350 -2.88 -3.17 24.35
CA ASP A 350 -3.05 -1.94 25.16
C ASP A 350 -4.54 -1.62 25.34
N ILE A 351 -4.86 -0.64 26.19
CA ILE A 351 -6.22 -0.20 26.49
C ILE A 351 -6.33 1.33 26.54
N TYR A 352 -7.37 1.86 25.91
CA TYR A 352 -7.64 3.29 25.84
C TYR A 352 -8.79 3.71 26.77
N HIS A 353 -9.85 2.91 26.79
CA HIS A 353 -11.01 3.09 27.68
C HIS A 353 -11.33 1.76 28.36
N ALA A 354 -11.32 1.75 29.68
CA ALA A 354 -11.80 0.64 30.48
C ALA A 354 -13.35 0.59 30.44
N ALA A 355 -13.92 -0.50 30.95
CA ALA A 355 -15.36 -0.69 31.05
C ALA A 355 -16.07 0.53 31.67
N GLY A 356 -17.27 0.83 31.18
CA GLY A 356 -18.04 2.00 31.59
C GLY A 356 -17.54 3.33 31.01
N GLY A 357 -16.66 3.31 30.00
CA GLY A 357 -16.19 4.51 29.31
C GLY A 357 -15.08 5.28 30.04
N LYS A 358 -14.45 4.69 31.06
CA LYS A 358 -13.37 5.33 31.82
C LYS A 358 -12.12 5.44 30.95
N LYS A 359 -11.74 6.65 30.53
CA LYS A 359 -10.51 6.90 29.78
C LYS A 359 -9.28 6.58 30.63
N VAL A 360 -8.45 5.63 30.20
CA VAL A 360 -7.24 5.17 30.90
C VAL A 360 -5.96 5.41 30.11
N SER A 361 -6.05 5.92 28.87
CA SER A 361 -4.89 6.20 28.00
C SER A 361 -3.86 7.18 28.59
N HIS A 362 -4.26 7.98 29.58
CA HIS A 362 -3.41 8.94 30.29
C HIS A 362 -2.57 8.31 31.41
N LEU A 363 -2.84 7.06 31.77
CA LEU A 363 -2.08 6.32 32.77
C LEU A 363 -0.78 5.76 32.16
N PRO A 364 0.27 5.51 32.97
CA PRO A 364 1.42 4.72 32.52
C PRO A 364 1.01 3.31 32.09
N PHE A 365 1.83 2.66 31.26
CA PHE A 365 1.58 1.26 30.89
C PHE A 365 1.77 0.32 32.09
N MET A 366 2.84 0.51 32.86
CA MET A 366 3.17 -0.25 34.07
C MET A 366 3.95 0.62 35.04
N THR A 367 3.70 0.47 36.35
CA THR A 367 4.47 1.11 37.42
C THR A 367 5.22 0.07 38.26
N PHE A 368 6.32 0.50 38.87
CA PHE A 368 7.18 -0.34 39.69
C PHE A 368 7.34 0.29 41.08
N GLN A 369 7.22 -0.55 42.11
CA GLN A 369 7.49 -0.20 43.51
C GLN A 369 8.58 -1.14 44.03
N ASP A 370 9.68 -0.58 44.52
CA ASP A 370 10.85 -1.31 45.03
C ASP A 370 11.39 -2.37 44.06
N GLY A 371 11.38 -2.07 42.76
CA GLY A 371 11.84 -2.98 41.70
C GLY A 371 10.86 -4.10 41.33
N SER A 372 9.69 -4.14 41.96
CA SER A 372 8.61 -5.10 41.66
C SER A 372 7.43 -4.41 40.97
N LYS A 373 6.67 -5.17 40.16
CA LYS A 373 5.46 -4.65 39.50
C LYS A 373 4.45 -4.24 40.57
N GLU A 374 3.97 -3.00 40.50
CA GLU A 374 2.95 -2.49 41.42
C GLU A 374 1.60 -3.12 41.07
N GLN A 375 1.22 -4.21 41.76
CA GLN A 375 -0.03 -4.92 41.46
C GLN A 375 -1.26 -4.04 41.70
N ASP A 376 -1.22 -3.20 42.74
CA ASP A 376 -2.34 -2.33 43.10
C ASP A 376 -2.33 -0.96 42.41
N GLY A 377 -1.36 -0.71 41.53
CA GLY A 377 -1.20 0.56 40.83
C GLY A 377 -2.33 0.86 39.82
N GLN A 378 -2.53 2.14 39.51
CA GLN A 378 -3.40 2.59 38.42
C GLN A 378 -2.58 2.70 37.13
N HIS A 379 -2.49 1.59 36.38
CA HIS A 379 -1.77 1.52 35.11
C HIS A 379 -2.53 0.71 34.06
N ARG A 380 -2.21 0.92 32.78
CA ARG A 380 -2.97 0.36 31.66
C ARG A 380 -2.85 -1.16 31.57
N TYR A 381 -1.71 -1.73 31.92
CA TYR A 381 -1.52 -3.19 31.93
C TYR A 381 -2.51 -3.87 32.88
N ARG A 382 -2.70 -3.36 34.10
CA ARG A 382 -3.74 -3.88 35.01
C ARG A 382 -5.14 -3.74 34.41
N MET A 383 -5.51 -2.54 33.95
CA MET A 383 -6.84 -2.28 33.38
C MET A 383 -7.15 -3.19 32.18
N MET A 384 -6.13 -3.53 31.39
CA MET A 384 -6.21 -4.47 30.26
C MET A 384 -6.43 -5.92 30.73
N ASN A 385 -5.71 -6.38 31.77
CA ASN A 385 -5.90 -7.72 32.34
C ASN A 385 -7.28 -7.84 33.00
N GLU A 386 -7.71 -6.85 33.78
CA GLU A 386 -9.05 -6.82 34.39
C GLU A 386 -10.16 -6.85 33.33
N TRP A 387 -9.98 -6.11 32.23
CA TRP A 387 -10.91 -6.17 31.09
C TRP A 387 -10.97 -7.56 30.47
N TYR A 388 -9.83 -8.24 30.34
CA TYR A 388 -9.77 -9.59 29.76
C TYR A 388 -10.43 -10.63 30.68
N ASP A 389 -10.20 -10.54 31.99
CA ASP A 389 -10.84 -11.44 32.97
C ASP A 389 -12.36 -11.25 32.96
N GLN A 390 -12.84 -9.99 32.97
CA GLN A 390 -14.26 -9.66 32.83
C GLN A 390 -14.86 -10.15 31.50
N TRP A 391 -14.07 -10.12 30.42
CA TRP A 391 -14.49 -10.65 29.14
C TRP A 391 -14.66 -12.16 29.21
N ALA A 392 -13.64 -12.88 29.71
CA ALA A 392 -13.64 -14.33 29.82
C ALA A 392 -14.79 -14.87 30.68
N ASP A 393 -15.13 -14.19 31.78
CA ASP A 393 -16.24 -14.56 32.66
C ASP A 393 -17.62 -14.27 32.07
N GLY A 394 -17.72 -13.23 31.22
CA GLY A 394 -18.99 -12.68 30.73
C GLY A 394 -19.29 -12.90 29.25
N GLU A 395 -18.52 -13.74 28.55
CA GLU A 395 -18.65 -13.90 27.09
C GLU A 395 -19.95 -14.64 26.70
N GLU A 396 -20.74 -13.99 25.85
CA GLU A 396 -21.98 -14.50 25.26
C GLU A 396 -21.95 -14.43 23.72
N ILE A 397 -22.63 -15.36 23.05
CA ILE A 397 -22.77 -15.38 21.59
C ILE A 397 -24.10 -14.69 21.19
N THR A 398 -24.03 -13.56 20.48
CA THR A 398 -25.21 -12.81 20.02
C THR A 398 -25.75 -13.26 18.66
N ALA A 399 -24.95 -14.00 17.89
CA ALA A 399 -25.29 -14.46 16.54
C ALA A 399 -25.14 -15.98 16.38
N PRO A 400 -25.89 -16.82 17.13
CA PRO A 400 -25.68 -18.27 17.19
C PRO A 400 -25.90 -19.00 15.86
N LYS A 401 -26.63 -18.40 14.92
CA LYS A 401 -26.81 -18.96 13.56
C LYS A 401 -25.64 -18.68 12.61
N GLN A 402 -24.73 -17.78 12.99
CA GLN A 402 -23.60 -17.36 12.15
C GLN A 402 -22.25 -17.66 12.80
N VAL A 403 -22.21 -17.74 14.13
CA VAL A 403 -21.01 -18.12 14.90
C VAL A 403 -20.99 -19.64 15.09
N SER A 404 -19.87 -20.25 14.71
CA SER A 404 -19.51 -21.64 14.95
C SER A 404 -18.14 -21.69 15.61
N GLU A 405 -17.78 -22.81 16.24
CA GLU A 405 -16.44 -22.98 16.83
C GLU A 405 -15.31 -22.69 15.83
N SER A 406 -15.50 -23.05 14.56
CA SER A 406 -14.52 -22.81 13.50
C SER A 406 -14.35 -21.34 13.07
N ASN A 407 -15.28 -20.45 13.43
CA ASN A 407 -15.22 -19.04 13.02
C ASN A 407 -15.37 -18.06 14.19
N ARG A 408 -15.51 -18.56 15.42
CA ARG A 408 -15.57 -17.76 16.65
C ARG A 408 -14.25 -17.02 16.84
N LEU A 409 -14.34 -15.73 17.16
CA LEU A 409 -13.17 -14.93 17.51
C LEU A 409 -12.67 -15.36 18.89
N GLN A 410 -11.41 -15.73 19.00
CA GLN A 410 -10.76 -16.00 20.28
C GLN A 410 -10.07 -14.73 20.76
N ILE A 411 -10.37 -14.29 21.98
CA ILE A 411 -9.69 -13.14 22.58
C ILE A 411 -8.53 -13.65 23.43
N MET A 412 -7.36 -13.02 23.28
CA MET A 412 -6.16 -13.37 24.04
C MET A 412 -5.39 -12.10 24.41
N LEU A 413 -4.60 -12.17 25.47
CA LEU A 413 -3.64 -11.12 25.83
C LEU A 413 -2.27 -11.43 25.21
N LYS A 414 -1.58 -10.40 24.71
CA LYS A 414 -0.15 -10.51 24.41
C LYS A 414 0.66 -10.67 25.69
N GLU A 415 1.75 -11.41 25.57
CA GLU A 415 2.73 -11.58 26.64
C GLU A 415 3.72 -10.41 26.65
N PHE A 416 3.97 -9.86 27.83
CA PHE A 416 4.87 -8.73 28.03
C PHE A 416 5.97 -9.07 29.01
N GLU A 417 7.20 -8.75 28.61
CA GLU A 417 8.36 -8.79 29.49
C GLU A 417 8.88 -7.39 29.75
N PHE A 418 9.36 -7.14 30.98
CA PHE A 418 9.66 -5.80 31.45
C PHE A 418 11.13 -5.67 31.81
N GLY A 419 11.75 -4.59 31.35
CA GLY A 419 13.11 -4.21 31.74
C GLY A 419 13.11 -3.18 32.87
N ASN A 420 13.99 -3.39 33.85
CA ASN A 420 14.28 -2.42 34.90
C ASN A 420 15.02 -1.21 34.33
N PRO A 421 14.72 0.01 34.80
CA PRO A 421 15.50 1.19 34.42
C PRO A 421 16.96 1.08 34.87
N GLY A 422 17.90 1.41 33.98
CA GLY A 422 19.31 1.54 34.30
C GLY A 422 20.14 0.26 34.23
N ASP A 423 19.56 -0.88 33.85
CA ASP A 423 20.28 -2.14 33.60
C ASP A 423 20.03 -2.69 32.17
N ASN A 424 20.61 -3.86 31.87
CA ASN A 424 20.47 -4.52 30.56
C ASN A 424 19.26 -5.47 30.47
N SER A 425 18.38 -5.52 31.48
CA SER A 425 17.30 -6.51 31.55
C SER A 425 16.28 -6.37 30.43
N ILE A 426 16.08 -5.15 29.88
CA ILE A 426 15.27 -4.95 28.67
C ILE A 426 15.77 -5.81 27.50
N PHE A 427 17.08 -6.03 27.38
CA PHE A 427 17.66 -6.86 26.33
C PHE A 427 17.72 -8.34 26.75
N THR A 428 18.37 -8.61 27.89
CA THR A 428 18.75 -9.97 28.30
C THR A 428 17.59 -10.78 28.86
N SER A 429 16.61 -10.12 29.46
CA SER A 429 15.46 -10.77 30.11
C SER A 429 14.16 -10.56 29.36
N ALA A 430 13.96 -9.38 28.72
CA ALA A 430 12.74 -9.09 27.99
C ALA A 430 12.84 -9.42 26.49
N CYS A 431 13.66 -8.71 25.72
CA CYS A 431 13.78 -8.94 24.28
C CYS A 431 14.17 -10.39 23.95
N SER A 432 15.18 -10.97 24.63
CA SER A 432 15.58 -12.36 24.36
C SER A 432 14.44 -13.34 24.63
N LYS A 433 13.78 -13.24 25.78
CA LYS A 433 12.70 -14.17 26.15
C LYS A 433 11.54 -14.11 25.17
N ILE A 434 11.11 -12.91 24.76
CA ILE A 434 10.04 -12.75 23.76
C ILE A 434 10.44 -13.40 22.42
N LEU A 435 11.67 -13.19 21.96
CA LEU A 435 12.16 -13.79 20.71
C LEU A 435 12.28 -15.32 20.78
N ASP A 436 12.61 -15.86 21.95
CA ASP A 436 12.76 -17.30 22.16
C ASP A 436 11.43 -18.01 22.40
N THR A 437 10.37 -17.26 22.72
CA THR A 437 9.07 -17.86 23.03
C THR A 437 8.33 -18.24 21.75
N PRO A 438 8.03 -19.54 21.54
CA PRO A 438 7.35 -19.98 20.33
C PRO A 438 5.92 -19.44 20.29
N ARG A 439 5.61 -18.67 19.25
CA ARG A 439 4.25 -18.25 18.92
C ARG A 439 3.60 -19.18 17.90
N ILE A 440 2.28 -19.29 17.95
CA ILE A 440 1.47 -20.03 16.96
C ILE A 440 1.25 -19.23 15.66
N TYR A 441 1.51 -17.93 15.69
CA TYR A 441 1.37 -17.01 14.56
C TYR A 441 2.74 -16.44 14.15
N HIS A 442 2.84 -15.92 12.93
CA HIS A 442 4.09 -15.36 12.42
C HIS A 442 4.47 -14.07 13.16
N THR A 443 5.75 -13.91 13.48
CA THR A 443 6.31 -12.75 14.19
C THR A 443 7.52 -12.25 13.42
N ASP A 444 7.60 -10.95 13.16
CA ASP A 444 8.64 -10.34 12.33
C ASP A 444 9.54 -9.36 13.12
N GLY A 445 9.53 -9.43 14.44
CA GLY A 445 10.36 -8.61 15.30
C GLY A 445 9.73 -8.33 16.67
N LEU A 446 10.07 -7.16 17.23
CA LEU A 446 9.67 -6.74 18.57
C LEU A 446 8.96 -5.39 18.56
N ILE A 447 8.02 -5.20 19.48
CA ILE A 447 7.50 -3.91 19.88
C ILE A 447 8.01 -3.60 21.29
N ILE A 448 8.65 -2.45 21.45
CA ILE A 448 9.29 -2.03 22.71
C ILE A 448 8.63 -0.72 23.15
N SER A 449 7.87 -0.75 24.25
CA SER A 449 7.05 0.40 24.69
C SER A 449 7.51 0.91 26.06
N SER A 450 7.49 2.22 26.27
CA SER A 450 7.82 2.80 27.58
C SER A 450 6.80 2.40 28.64
N ASN A 451 7.29 2.07 29.84
CA ASN A 451 6.42 1.71 30.97
C ASN A 451 5.71 2.95 31.56
N SER A 452 6.39 4.10 31.60
CA SER A 452 5.92 5.29 32.31
C SER A 452 5.13 6.28 31.45
N GLN A 453 5.34 6.28 30.13
CA GLN A 453 4.75 7.30 29.27
C GLN A 453 3.27 7.02 28.95
N PRO A 454 2.40 8.04 29.05
CA PRO A 454 1.01 7.93 28.64
C PRO A 454 0.91 7.86 27.11
N ILE A 455 -0.22 7.33 26.62
CA ILE A 455 -0.48 7.33 25.18
C ILE A 455 -0.87 8.75 24.75
N PRO A 456 -0.23 9.33 23.70
CA PRO A 456 -0.60 10.62 23.16
C PRO A 456 -2.08 10.71 22.81
N ASP A 457 -2.74 11.81 23.16
CA ASP A 457 -4.19 11.98 23.00
C ASP A 457 -4.67 12.06 21.55
N ASN A 458 -3.82 12.58 20.66
CA ASN A 458 -4.13 12.68 19.24
C ASN A 458 -4.16 11.30 18.57
N ALA A 459 -5.10 11.10 17.65
CA ALA A 459 -5.18 9.89 16.84
C ALA A 459 -4.17 9.88 15.69
N ASP A 460 -3.74 8.69 15.30
CA ASP A 460 -2.88 8.41 14.15
C ASP A 460 -1.50 9.12 14.18
N VAL A 461 -1.04 9.49 15.38
CA VAL A 461 0.26 10.13 15.61
C VAL A 461 1.37 9.12 15.89
N ARG A 462 2.61 9.52 15.62
CA ARG A 462 3.81 8.80 16.06
C ARG A 462 3.89 8.87 17.58
N PHE A 463 4.16 7.73 18.22
CA PHE A 463 4.46 7.69 19.64
C PHE A 463 5.96 7.42 19.79
N ASP A 464 6.72 8.48 20.05
CA ASP A 464 8.19 8.41 20.08
C ASP A 464 8.76 7.53 21.21
N HIS A 465 7.90 7.08 22.14
CA HIS A 465 8.23 6.14 23.22
C HIS A 465 7.73 4.70 22.96
N GLN A 466 7.34 4.38 21.72
CA GLN A 466 7.06 3.03 21.27
C GLN A 466 7.89 2.72 20.03
N PHE A 467 8.80 1.77 20.16
CA PHE A 467 9.68 1.35 19.09
C PHE A 467 9.22 0.04 18.47
N LYS A 468 9.56 -0.15 17.19
CA LYS A 468 9.52 -1.41 16.47
C LYS A 468 10.95 -1.76 16.07
N TRP A 469 11.35 -2.99 16.33
CA TRP A 469 12.60 -3.56 15.83
C TRP A 469 12.27 -4.73 14.92
N LYS A 470 13.02 -4.86 13.82
CA LYS A 470 12.96 -5.98 12.88
C LYS A 470 14.38 -6.38 12.48
N PRO A 471 14.62 -7.65 12.12
CA PRO A 471 15.84 -8.04 11.44
C PRO A 471 16.02 -7.21 10.15
N SER A 472 17.25 -6.77 9.87
CA SER A 472 17.53 -5.84 8.78
C SER A 472 17.17 -6.37 7.39
N LYS A 473 17.29 -7.69 7.19
CA LYS A 473 16.89 -8.41 5.97
C LYS A 473 15.39 -8.31 5.64
N ASP A 474 14.55 -8.03 6.63
CA ASP A 474 13.09 -7.98 6.50
C ASP A 474 12.57 -6.53 6.34
N ASN A 475 13.47 -5.57 6.20
CA ASN A 475 13.14 -4.17 5.96
C ASN A 475 12.82 -3.93 4.48
N THR A 476 11.69 -3.26 4.23
CA THR A 476 11.20 -2.95 2.89
C THR A 476 10.79 -1.48 2.76
N VAL A 477 10.82 -0.98 1.53
CA VAL A 477 10.32 0.36 1.17
C VAL A 477 9.32 0.22 0.02
N ASP A 478 8.17 0.88 0.14
CA ASP A 478 7.17 0.99 -0.93
C ASP A 478 7.50 2.19 -1.83
N PHE A 479 8.03 1.95 -3.02
CA PHE A 479 8.35 2.97 -4.03
C PHE A 479 7.23 3.10 -5.06
N LEU A 480 6.94 4.33 -5.49
CA LEU A 480 6.32 4.54 -6.79
C LEU A 480 7.40 4.36 -7.86
N ILE A 481 7.19 3.45 -8.81
CA ILE A 481 8.18 3.19 -9.87
C ILE A 481 7.81 3.91 -11.15
N LYS A 482 8.83 4.27 -11.95
CA LYS A 482 8.66 4.62 -13.36
C LYS A 482 9.74 3.98 -14.20
N TYR A 483 9.38 3.35 -15.31
CA TYR A 483 10.36 2.89 -16.28
C TYR A 483 10.99 4.05 -17.03
N GLU A 484 12.26 3.90 -17.42
CA GLU A 484 12.87 4.80 -18.38
C GLU A 484 12.25 4.58 -19.76
N ALA A 485 11.81 5.67 -20.40
CA ALA A 485 11.30 5.62 -21.76
C ALA A 485 12.45 5.50 -22.77
N ASP A 486 12.17 4.88 -23.90
CA ASP A 486 13.09 4.82 -25.02
C ASP A 486 13.32 6.22 -25.63
N ASN A 487 14.57 6.50 -26.04
CA ASN A 487 14.94 7.82 -26.56
C ASN A 487 14.35 8.09 -27.94
N GLU A 488 14.18 7.06 -28.77
CA GLU A 488 13.62 7.15 -30.13
C GLU A 488 12.10 7.00 -30.11
N PHE A 489 11.59 6.13 -29.22
CA PHE A 489 10.15 5.88 -29.04
C PHE A 489 9.70 6.14 -27.60
N PRO A 490 9.44 7.39 -27.20
CA PRO A 490 9.09 7.74 -25.82
C PRO A 490 7.82 7.09 -25.26
N THR A 491 7.04 6.40 -26.08
CA THR A 491 5.86 5.61 -25.69
C THR A 491 6.18 4.17 -25.30
N MET A 492 7.44 3.73 -25.48
CA MET A 492 7.92 2.40 -25.13
C MET A 492 8.95 2.48 -24.00
N ASP A 493 9.00 1.43 -23.19
CA ASP A 493 10.03 1.29 -22.17
C ASP A 493 11.38 0.98 -22.84
N LYS A 494 12.44 1.59 -22.35
CA LYS A 494 13.80 1.30 -22.79
C LYS A 494 14.24 -0.08 -22.29
N ILE A 495 14.62 -0.96 -23.21
CA ILE A 495 15.21 -2.26 -22.90
C ILE A 495 16.71 -2.19 -23.16
N THR A 496 17.48 -2.57 -22.15
CA THR A 496 18.95 -2.58 -22.21
C THR A 496 19.45 -4.01 -22.15
N THR A 497 20.28 -4.39 -23.13
CA THR A 497 20.93 -5.69 -23.18
C THR A 497 22.31 -5.60 -22.53
N THR A 498 22.57 -6.41 -21.53
CA THR A 498 23.86 -6.50 -20.82
C THR A 498 24.30 -7.95 -20.69
N VAL A 499 25.57 -8.16 -20.37
CA VAL A 499 26.09 -9.49 -20.02
C VAL A 499 26.10 -9.61 -18.50
N ASP A 500 25.46 -10.65 -17.99
CA ASP A 500 25.47 -10.99 -16.56
C ASP A 500 26.90 -11.38 -16.16
N SER A 501 27.47 -10.66 -15.21
CA SER A 501 28.84 -10.86 -14.73
C SER A 501 29.04 -12.22 -14.08
N SER A 502 27.98 -12.83 -13.53
CA SER A 502 28.06 -14.08 -12.77
C SER A 502 28.11 -15.33 -13.66
N ASN A 503 27.45 -15.31 -14.81
CA ASN A 503 27.25 -16.49 -15.66
C ASN A 503 27.57 -16.26 -17.15
N GLN A 504 28.00 -15.05 -17.52
CA GLN A 504 28.36 -14.65 -18.89
C GLN A 504 27.22 -14.79 -19.92
N LYS A 505 25.96 -14.86 -19.47
CA LYS A 505 24.80 -14.87 -20.36
C LYS A 505 24.34 -13.47 -20.68
N THR A 506 23.83 -13.29 -21.89
CA THR A 506 23.13 -12.08 -22.29
C THR A 506 21.80 -12.00 -21.55
N ILE A 507 21.59 -10.91 -20.83
CA ILE A 507 20.35 -10.58 -20.13
C ILE A 507 19.77 -9.28 -20.69
N GLN A 508 18.46 -9.20 -20.77
CA GLN A 508 17.73 -7.97 -21.09
C GLN A 508 17.06 -7.45 -19.83
N HIS A 509 17.15 -6.15 -19.60
CA HIS A 509 16.55 -5.53 -18.43
C HIS A 509 15.91 -4.19 -18.76
N LYS A 510 14.88 -3.83 -17.99
CA LYS A 510 14.32 -2.48 -17.92
C LYS A 510 14.90 -1.74 -16.72
N THR A 511 15.04 -0.42 -16.84
CA THR A 511 15.47 0.46 -15.74
C THR A 511 14.26 1.09 -15.07
N MET A 512 14.05 0.79 -13.79
CA MET A 512 13.10 1.47 -12.93
C MET A 512 13.75 2.60 -12.16
N ARG A 513 13.08 3.76 -12.15
CA ARG A 513 13.36 4.89 -11.28
C ARG A 513 12.42 4.86 -10.07
N LEU A 514 13.00 4.98 -8.88
CA LEU A 514 12.32 4.79 -7.60
C LEU A 514 11.97 6.12 -6.94
N TYR A 515 10.68 6.32 -6.64
CA TYR A 515 10.15 7.56 -6.08
C TYR A 515 9.56 7.37 -4.67
N VAL A 516 9.84 8.35 -3.80
CA VAL A 516 9.27 8.53 -2.46
C VAL A 516 8.47 9.84 -2.40
N GLY A 517 7.58 9.98 -1.42
CA GLY A 517 6.77 11.18 -1.28
C GLY A 517 7.44 12.24 -0.41
N SER A 518 7.44 13.49 -0.86
CA SER A 518 7.98 14.64 -0.12
C SER A 518 7.13 15.89 -0.35
N SER A 519 7.06 16.76 0.66
CA SER A 519 6.51 18.11 0.54
C SER A 519 7.59 19.18 0.27
N LYS A 520 8.86 18.78 0.17
CA LYS A 520 9.94 19.71 -0.15
C LYS A 520 9.92 20.05 -1.65
N SER A 521 10.45 21.22 -1.98
CA SER A 521 10.52 21.66 -3.38
C SER A 521 11.59 20.87 -4.14
N MET A 522 11.35 20.67 -5.44
CA MET A 522 12.27 19.96 -6.33
C MET A 522 13.68 20.58 -6.36
N ILE A 523 13.78 21.91 -6.21
CA ILE A 523 15.05 22.65 -6.09
C ILE A 523 15.84 22.25 -4.85
N THR A 524 15.14 21.98 -3.73
CA THR A 524 15.78 21.58 -2.47
C THR A 524 16.26 20.14 -2.53
N GLU A 525 15.50 19.28 -3.21
CA GLU A 525 15.72 17.82 -3.21
C GLU A 525 16.66 17.34 -4.33
N ASN A 526 16.63 17.99 -5.50
CA ASN A 526 17.52 17.67 -6.61
C ASN A 526 18.04 18.95 -7.28
N PRO A 527 19.02 19.63 -6.65
CA PRO A 527 19.60 20.86 -7.20
C PRO A 527 20.18 20.69 -8.60
N ARG A 528 20.71 19.50 -8.93
CA ARG A 528 21.24 19.18 -10.26
C ARG A 528 20.15 19.26 -11.32
N ALA A 529 19.05 18.53 -11.13
CA ALA A 529 17.93 18.53 -12.07
C ALA A 529 17.35 19.94 -12.21
N ALA A 530 17.17 20.66 -11.10
CA ALA A 530 16.68 22.03 -11.11
C ALA A 530 17.54 22.99 -11.95
N ILE A 531 18.87 22.79 -11.96
CA ILE A 531 19.80 23.55 -12.81
C ILE A 531 19.69 23.13 -14.27
N LEU A 532 19.70 21.83 -14.55
CA LEU A 532 19.62 21.30 -15.92
C LEU A 532 18.31 21.68 -16.63
N ASP A 533 17.21 21.66 -15.89
CA ASP A 533 15.86 21.99 -16.37
C ASP A 533 15.56 23.51 -16.34
N GLN A 534 16.56 24.35 -16.01
CA GLN A 534 16.44 25.81 -15.91
C GLN A 534 15.31 26.28 -14.97
N MET A 535 14.99 25.50 -13.94
CA MET A 535 13.91 25.81 -12.99
C MET A 535 14.33 26.75 -11.86
N MET A 536 15.52 27.33 -11.92
CA MET A 536 16.10 28.22 -10.91
C MET A 536 15.38 29.58 -10.77
N ASP A 537 14.53 29.96 -11.73
CA ASP A 537 13.82 31.25 -11.77
C ASP A 537 12.44 31.23 -11.11
N LYS A 538 11.93 30.05 -10.75
CA LYS A 538 10.60 29.93 -10.13
C LYS A 538 10.75 30.05 -8.62
N GLU A 539 10.00 30.98 -8.00
CA GLU A 539 9.89 31.01 -6.54
C GLU A 539 9.53 29.60 -6.04
N PRO A 540 10.08 29.15 -4.89
CA PRO A 540 9.68 27.89 -4.30
C PRO A 540 8.24 28.03 -3.82
N VAL A 541 7.28 27.78 -4.72
CA VAL A 541 5.90 27.47 -4.36
C VAL A 541 6.01 26.37 -3.33
N ARG A 542 5.43 26.57 -2.13
CA ARG A 542 5.34 25.52 -1.11
C ARG A 542 4.81 24.27 -1.81
N GLY A 543 5.71 23.31 -2.02
CA GLY A 543 5.41 22.15 -2.85
C GLY A 543 4.28 21.39 -2.21
N GLY A 544 3.19 21.18 -2.96
CA GLY A 544 2.25 20.13 -2.58
C GLY A 544 3.00 18.80 -2.48
N TYR A 545 2.52 17.89 -1.65
CA TYR A 545 3.11 16.56 -1.51
C TYR A 545 3.19 15.85 -2.88
N GLN A 546 4.40 15.48 -3.29
CA GLN A 546 4.70 14.99 -4.63
C GLN A 546 5.72 13.83 -4.61
N PRO A 547 5.76 12.99 -5.66
CA PRO A 547 6.82 12.00 -5.83
C PRO A 547 8.15 12.67 -6.18
N ILE A 548 9.22 12.25 -5.52
CA ILE A 548 10.60 12.66 -5.79
C ILE A 548 11.51 11.43 -5.84
N LEU A 549 12.64 11.50 -6.55
CA LEU A 549 13.62 10.41 -6.58
C LEU A 549 14.20 10.15 -5.19
N PHE A 550 14.32 8.89 -4.83
CA PHE A 550 14.90 8.50 -3.55
C PHE A 550 16.41 8.81 -3.50
N THR A 551 16.80 9.78 -2.68
CA THR A 551 18.21 10.18 -2.52
C THR A 551 18.59 10.12 -1.04
N PRO A 552 19.13 8.99 -0.55
CA PRO A 552 19.60 8.90 0.82
C PRO A 552 20.80 9.82 1.04
N VAL A 553 20.86 10.43 2.22
CA VAL A 553 21.95 11.37 2.60
C VAL A 553 23.02 10.65 3.41
N ASP A 554 22.60 9.81 4.35
CA ASP A 554 23.46 8.87 5.06
C ASP A 554 23.60 7.59 4.21
N PHE A 555 24.81 7.04 4.16
CA PHE A 555 25.18 5.89 3.31
C PHE A 555 24.82 6.14 1.83
N PRO A 556 25.49 7.11 1.17
CA PRO A 556 25.12 7.51 -0.18
C PRO A 556 25.45 6.40 -1.19
N ASP A 557 24.43 5.98 -1.95
CA ASP A 557 24.55 5.12 -3.12
C ASP A 557 24.06 5.92 -4.35
N THR A 558 24.92 6.08 -5.36
CA THR A 558 24.61 6.85 -6.58
C THR A 558 23.49 6.19 -7.41
N MET A 559 23.22 4.91 -7.18
CA MET A 559 22.16 4.11 -7.79
C MET A 559 21.01 3.82 -6.83
N ALA A 560 20.93 4.48 -5.65
CA ALA A 560 19.87 4.24 -4.66
C ALA A 560 18.45 4.43 -5.22
N ASN A 561 18.26 5.27 -6.24
CA ASN A 561 16.97 5.48 -6.93
C ASN A 561 16.78 4.63 -8.19
N THR A 562 17.65 3.65 -8.43
CA THR A 562 17.67 2.85 -9.66
C THR A 562 17.52 1.38 -9.31
N CYS A 563 16.65 0.68 -10.04
CA CYS A 563 16.50 -0.76 -9.98
C CYS A 563 16.44 -1.32 -11.40
N TYR A 564 17.25 -2.32 -11.69
CA TYR A 564 17.16 -3.11 -12.91
C TYR A 564 16.27 -4.33 -12.67
N VAL A 565 15.43 -4.63 -13.65
CA VAL A 565 14.61 -5.84 -13.64
C VAL A 565 14.72 -6.57 -14.97
N LEU A 566 14.84 -7.88 -14.88
CA LEU A 566 14.89 -8.75 -16.05
C LEU A 566 13.59 -8.63 -16.84
N VAL A 567 13.75 -8.63 -18.16
CA VAL A 567 12.64 -8.74 -19.11
C VAL A 567 12.46 -10.22 -19.43
N GLU A 568 11.23 -10.67 -19.31
CA GLU A 568 10.78 -11.97 -19.78
C GLU A 568 9.84 -11.79 -20.97
N THR A 569 9.90 -12.72 -21.92
CA THR A 569 9.02 -12.74 -23.09
C THR A 569 8.01 -13.86 -22.93
N ASN A 570 6.72 -13.55 -23.10
CA ASN A 570 5.69 -14.57 -23.12
C ASN A 570 5.77 -15.36 -24.44
N GLY A 571 6.00 -16.67 -24.37
CA GLY A 571 6.14 -17.52 -25.56
C GLY A 571 4.88 -17.69 -26.42
N GLU A 572 3.69 -17.27 -25.94
CA GLU A 572 2.45 -17.31 -26.72
C GLU A 572 2.07 -15.96 -27.34
N THR A 573 2.42 -14.85 -26.68
CA THR A 573 1.99 -13.49 -27.08
C THR A 573 3.13 -12.60 -27.58
N ASP A 574 4.39 -13.06 -27.46
CA ASP A 574 5.61 -12.27 -27.67
C ASP A 574 5.66 -10.96 -26.86
N GLU A 575 4.83 -10.84 -25.81
CA GLU A 575 4.83 -9.65 -24.94
C GLU A 575 6.01 -9.70 -23.97
N GLU A 576 6.72 -8.57 -23.89
CA GLU A 576 7.83 -8.36 -22.97
C GLU A 576 7.35 -7.71 -21.67
N TYR A 577 7.63 -8.35 -20.54
CA TYR A 577 7.22 -7.88 -19.21
C TYR A 577 8.32 -8.09 -18.18
N ALA A 578 8.27 -7.32 -17.10
CA ALA A 578 9.10 -7.51 -15.93
C ALA A 578 8.23 -7.99 -14.77
N MET A 579 8.78 -8.78 -13.86
CA MET A 579 8.03 -9.33 -12.72
C MET A 579 8.66 -9.02 -11.37
N THR A 580 7.83 -9.17 -10.33
CA THR A 580 8.28 -9.23 -8.93
C THR A 580 8.96 -10.57 -8.62
N GLU A 581 9.91 -10.56 -7.69
CA GLU A 581 10.69 -11.74 -7.31
C GLU A 581 9.89 -12.73 -6.47
N ASP A 582 9.05 -12.25 -5.53
CA ASP A 582 8.36 -13.13 -4.58
C ASP A 582 6.95 -13.52 -5.04
N THR A 583 6.14 -12.56 -5.52
CA THR A 583 4.76 -12.84 -5.96
C THR A 583 4.66 -13.25 -7.43
N LYS A 584 5.73 -13.09 -8.23
CA LYS A 584 5.76 -13.41 -9.67
C LYS A 584 4.66 -12.69 -10.47
N GLU A 585 4.37 -11.46 -10.07
CA GLU A 585 3.38 -10.59 -10.71
C GLU A 585 4.06 -9.64 -11.71
N PRO A 586 3.49 -9.40 -12.90
CA PRO A 586 4.02 -8.46 -13.88
C PRO A 586 3.89 -7.01 -13.39
N ILE A 587 5.00 -6.26 -13.46
CA ILE A 587 5.12 -4.89 -12.97
C ILE A 587 4.82 -3.92 -14.11
N SER A 588 3.67 -3.26 -14.06
CA SER A 588 3.32 -2.16 -14.95
C SER A 588 3.98 -0.85 -14.54
N ASP A 589 4.19 0.06 -15.51
CA ASP A 589 4.65 1.42 -15.23
C ASP A 589 3.71 2.14 -14.25
N GLU A 590 4.27 3.06 -13.46
CA GLU A 590 3.56 3.82 -12.43
C GLU A 590 2.87 2.98 -11.34
N SER A 591 3.35 1.75 -11.11
CA SER A 591 2.92 0.91 -9.99
C SER A 591 3.62 1.31 -8.69
N VAL A 592 3.01 0.97 -7.56
CA VAL A 592 3.68 1.01 -6.26
C VAL A 592 4.17 -0.40 -5.94
N VAL A 593 5.48 -0.54 -5.71
CA VAL A 593 6.15 -1.82 -5.51
C VAL A 593 6.85 -1.81 -4.15
N GLU A 594 6.62 -2.86 -3.37
CA GLU A 594 7.36 -3.09 -2.13
C GLU A 594 8.69 -3.75 -2.48
N MET A 595 9.80 -3.14 -2.05
CA MET A 595 11.15 -3.58 -2.40
C MET A 595 12.00 -3.79 -1.16
N ARG A 596 12.81 -4.85 -1.15
CA ARG A 596 13.89 -5.08 -0.17
C ARG A 596 15.23 -4.66 -0.79
N TYR A 597 16.21 -4.31 0.04
CA TYR A 597 17.56 -3.96 -0.40
C TYR A 597 18.53 -5.09 -0.08
N ASP A 598 19.25 -5.56 -1.09
CA ASP A 598 20.28 -6.59 -1.01
C ASP A 598 21.62 -6.00 -1.45
N PRO A 599 22.48 -5.56 -0.50
CA PRO A 599 23.77 -4.95 -0.81
C PRO A 599 24.78 -5.92 -1.43
N SER A 600 24.53 -7.24 -1.38
CA SER A 600 25.40 -8.23 -2.00
C SER A 600 25.30 -8.30 -3.53
N ARG A 601 24.24 -7.70 -4.09
CA ARG A 601 24.02 -7.64 -5.55
C ARG A 601 24.80 -6.48 -6.19
N GLU A 602 25.05 -6.62 -7.49
CA GLU A 602 25.71 -5.59 -8.31
C GLU A 602 24.93 -4.26 -8.30
N PRO A 603 25.62 -3.10 -8.45
CA PRO A 603 24.95 -1.81 -8.54
C PRO A 603 23.83 -1.78 -9.58
N GLY A 604 22.66 -1.28 -9.19
CA GLY A 604 21.42 -1.31 -9.97
C GLY A 604 20.55 -2.55 -9.74
N TRP A 605 21.11 -3.67 -9.28
CA TRP A 605 20.35 -4.89 -8.92
C TRP A 605 20.08 -5.03 -7.42
N ARG A 606 20.59 -4.09 -6.61
CA ARG A 606 20.48 -4.10 -5.15
C ARG A 606 19.05 -3.99 -4.63
N TRP A 607 18.18 -3.26 -5.35
CA TRP A 607 16.76 -3.24 -5.02
C TRP A 607 16.06 -4.43 -5.65
N VAL A 608 15.31 -5.16 -4.83
CA VAL A 608 14.61 -6.37 -5.22
C VAL A 608 13.10 -6.17 -5.10
N PRO A 609 12.35 -6.14 -6.22
CA PRO A 609 10.89 -5.98 -6.20
C PRO A 609 10.25 -7.22 -5.59
N SER A 610 9.70 -7.10 -4.38
CA SER A 610 9.12 -8.23 -3.64
C SER A 610 7.69 -8.50 -4.09
N ARG A 611 6.82 -7.47 -4.06
CA ARG A 611 5.41 -7.57 -4.49
C ARG A 611 4.83 -6.24 -4.95
N ILE A 612 3.73 -6.30 -5.71
CA ILE A 612 2.97 -5.10 -6.09
C ILE A 612 2.00 -4.72 -4.96
N ARG A 613 1.99 -3.44 -4.59
CA ARG A 613 1.03 -2.86 -3.66
C ARG A 613 -0.21 -2.39 -4.40
N HIS A 614 -1.03 -3.35 -4.85
CA HIS A 614 -2.26 -3.11 -5.64
C HIS A 614 -3.18 -2.05 -5.01
N ASP A 615 -3.30 -2.06 -3.67
CA ASP A 615 -4.06 -1.07 -2.91
C ASP A 615 -3.58 0.38 -3.15
N LYS A 616 -2.26 0.56 -3.25
CA LYS A 616 -1.62 1.85 -3.46
C LYS A 616 -1.57 2.23 -4.94
N SER A 617 -1.31 1.28 -5.83
CA SER A 617 -1.34 1.48 -7.28
C SER A 617 -2.72 1.91 -7.78
N GLU A 618 -3.79 1.25 -7.33
CA GLU A 618 -5.16 1.61 -7.70
C GLU A 618 -5.56 2.99 -7.15
N ARG A 619 -5.13 3.32 -5.93
CA ARG A 619 -5.33 4.65 -5.35
C ARG A 619 -4.71 5.74 -6.22
N LEU A 620 -3.51 5.52 -6.76
CA LEU A 620 -2.89 6.45 -7.71
C LEU A 620 -3.70 6.57 -9.01
N MET A 621 -4.15 5.46 -9.57
CA MET A 621 -4.95 5.46 -10.78
C MET A 621 -6.25 6.26 -10.61
N ARG A 622 -6.96 6.06 -9.49
CA ARG A 622 -8.16 6.82 -9.14
C ARG A 622 -7.88 8.29 -8.87
N ALA A 623 -6.77 8.60 -8.19
CA ALA A 623 -6.34 9.97 -7.95
C ALA A 623 -6.06 10.72 -9.26
N LYS A 624 -5.40 10.07 -10.23
CA LYS A 624 -5.17 10.61 -11.58
C LYS A 624 -6.47 10.85 -12.35
N ALA A 625 -7.38 9.88 -12.33
CA ALA A 625 -8.69 10.01 -12.98
C ALA A 625 -9.49 11.19 -12.38
N THR A 626 -9.49 11.31 -11.05
CA THR A 626 -10.18 12.40 -10.34
C THR A 626 -9.55 13.76 -10.63
N ALA A 627 -8.22 13.84 -10.59
CA ALA A 627 -7.45 15.03 -10.94
C ALA A 627 -7.78 15.52 -12.35
N LYS A 628 -7.79 14.59 -13.33
CA LYS A 628 -8.16 14.87 -14.72
C LYS A 628 -9.61 15.36 -14.85
N ALA A 629 -10.56 14.72 -14.17
CA ALA A 629 -11.97 15.08 -14.23
C ALA A 629 -12.28 16.44 -13.56
N MET A 630 -11.59 16.77 -12.47
CA MET A 630 -11.81 18.00 -11.70
C MET A 630 -10.88 19.16 -12.10
N GLY A 631 -9.89 18.93 -12.98
CA GLY A 631 -8.85 19.91 -13.31
C GLY A 631 -7.98 20.29 -12.12
N LYS A 632 -7.77 19.37 -11.16
CA LYS A 632 -7.00 19.58 -9.93
C LYS A 632 -5.68 18.81 -9.94
N SER A 633 -4.75 19.17 -9.06
CA SER A 633 -3.52 18.40 -8.85
C SER A 633 -3.80 17.00 -8.29
N ILE A 634 -2.95 16.04 -8.64
CA ILE A 634 -3.00 14.66 -8.13
C ILE A 634 -2.68 14.67 -6.64
N VAL A 635 -3.48 13.97 -5.84
CA VAL A 635 -3.23 13.78 -4.41
C VAL A 635 -2.36 12.53 -4.22
N TYR A 636 -1.10 12.72 -3.84
CA TYR A 636 -0.13 11.62 -3.68
C TYR A 636 -0.07 11.01 -2.27
N SER A 637 -0.78 11.56 -1.29
CA SER A 637 -0.70 11.12 0.10
C SER A 637 -1.10 9.65 0.27
N GLY A 638 -0.25 8.85 0.92
CA GLY A 638 -0.52 7.45 1.19
C GLY A 638 -0.41 6.53 -0.03
N ILE A 639 0.24 6.96 -1.11
CA ILE A 639 0.52 6.15 -2.29
C ILE A 639 1.89 5.47 -2.20
N MET A 640 2.92 6.16 -1.72
CA MET A 640 4.28 5.61 -1.54
C MET A 640 4.79 5.93 -0.13
N ASN A 641 5.94 5.41 0.28
CA ASN A 641 6.54 5.84 1.54
C ASN A 641 6.96 7.31 1.50
N ASP A 642 6.81 7.98 2.65
CA ASP A 642 7.38 9.31 2.86
C ASP A 642 8.91 9.23 2.88
N GLU A 643 9.57 10.27 2.37
CA GLU A 643 11.02 10.40 2.32
C GLU A 643 11.69 10.14 3.68
N ALA A 644 11.14 10.68 4.77
CA ALA A 644 11.71 10.50 6.10
C ALA A 644 11.62 9.04 6.58
N VAL A 645 10.51 8.36 6.24
CA VAL A 645 10.32 6.94 6.56
C VAL A 645 11.26 6.08 5.74
N ALA A 646 11.36 6.32 4.43
CA ALA A 646 12.27 5.59 3.55
C ALA A 646 13.74 5.75 3.97
N LYS A 647 14.15 6.97 4.38
CA LYS A 647 15.49 7.22 4.92
C LYS A 647 15.74 6.52 6.25
N SER A 648 14.75 6.46 7.14
CA SER A 648 14.87 5.70 8.39
C SER A 648 15.05 4.20 8.12
N VAL A 649 14.31 3.64 7.15
CA VAL A 649 14.47 2.24 6.73
C VAL A 649 15.84 2.02 6.11
N TRP A 650 16.29 2.91 5.22
CA TRP A 650 17.63 2.88 4.62
C TRP A 650 18.75 2.85 5.65
N ASN A 651 18.68 3.71 6.66
CA ASN A 651 19.66 3.72 7.74
C ASN A 651 19.64 2.40 8.53
N SER A 652 18.46 1.85 8.81
CA SER A 652 18.36 0.55 9.50
C SER A 652 18.83 -0.65 8.69
N ILE A 653 18.97 -0.51 7.37
CA ILE A 653 19.57 -1.53 6.50
C ILE A 653 21.10 -1.48 6.58
N HIS A 654 21.68 -0.28 6.57
CA HIS A 654 23.14 -0.08 6.53
C HIS A 654 23.80 -0.08 7.91
N GLU A 655 23.07 0.35 8.93
CA GLU A 655 23.49 0.38 10.33
C GLU A 655 22.47 -0.39 11.21
N PRO A 656 22.36 -1.71 11.02
CA PRO A 656 21.32 -2.50 11.65
C PRO A 656 21.60 -2.75 13.13
N ILE A 657 20.56 -2.72 13.95
CA ILE A 657 20.59 -3.36 15.27
C ILE A 657 20.45 -4.85 15.03
N THR A 658 21.52 -5.62 15.23
CA THR A 658 21.52 -7.06 14.98
C THR A 658 20.77 -7.83 16.06
N GLU A 659 20.54 -9.12 15.79
CA GLU A 659 19.88 -9.99 16.75
C GLU A 659 20.72 -10.15 18.03
N SER A 660 22.05 -10.25 17.93
CA SER A 660 22.87 -10.30 19.15
C SER A 660 22.81 -9.00 19.95
N MET A 661 22.77 -7.84 19.30
CA MET A 661 22.69 -6.54 19.97
C MET A 661 21.38 -6.39 20.74
N ILE A 662 20.23 -6.71 20.12
CA ILE A 662 18.93 -6.56 20.79
C ILE A 662 18.72 -7.58 21.93
N ARG A 663 19.47 -8.68 21.93
CA ARG A 663 19.44 -9.72 22.98
C ARG A 663 20.40 -9.45 24.13
N THR A 664 21.50 -8.74 23.89
CA THR A 664 22.56 -8.53 24.90
C THR A 664 22.61 -7.10 25.45
N GLY A 665 22.16 -6.13 24.65
CA GLY A 665 22.36 -4.72 24.93
C GLY A 665 23.79 -4.26 24.61
N ASN A 666 24.54 -4.97 23.77
CA ASN A 666 25.84 -4.48 23.31
C ASN A 666 25.66 -3.42 22.21
N ASP A 667 26.52 -2.41 22.23
CA ASP A 667 26.54 -1.35 21.21
C ASP A 667 27.12 -1.82 19.86
N ALA A 668 27.71 -3.02 19.82
CA ALA A 668 28.28 -3.63 18.63
C ALA A 668 27.80 -5.09 18.42
N PRO A 669 27.72 -5.56 17.16
CA PRO A 669 27.42 -6.96 16.84
C PRO A 669 28.47 -7.92 17.40
N ASN A 670 28.10 -9.18 17.56
CA ASN A 670 29.06 -10.25 17.88
C ASN A 670 30.04 -10.49 16.71
N GLU A 671 31.11 -11.27 16.94
CA GLU A 671 32.15 -11.49 15.93
C GLU A 671 31.61 -12.07 14.60
N VAL A 672 30.64 -12.98 14.66
CA VAL A 672 30.06 -13.65 13.48
C VAL A 672 29.23 -12.67 12.65
N GLU A 673 28.33 -11.93 13.29
CA GLU A 673 27.51 -10.90 12.66
C GLU A 673 28.37 -9.74 12.15
N ASN A 674 29.42 -9.37 12.90
CA ASN A 674 30.36 -8.34 12.48
C ASN A 674 31.14 -8.77 11.24
N GLN A 675 31.60 -10.02 11.15
CA GLN A 675 32.22 -10.55 9.94
C GLN A 675 31.26 -10.54 8.74
N GLN A 676 29.99 -10.89 8.96
CA GLN A 676 28.96 -10.81 7.91
C GLN A 676 28.73 -9.37 7.44
N LEU A 677 28.58 -8.43 8.37
CA LEU A 677 28.41 -7.00 8.06
C LEU A 677 29.64 -6.42 7.36
N ILE A 678 30.86 -6.75 7.79
CA ILE A 678 32.11 -6.36 7.13
C ILE A 678 32.18 -6.93 5.71
N SER A 679 31.78 -8.20 5.51
CA SER A 679 31.78 -8.80 4.18
C SER A 679 30.81 -8.09 3.22
N ILE A 680 29.65 -7.68 3.73
CA ILE A 680 28.65 -6.89 3.00
C ILE A 680 29.18 -5.47 2.69
N GLN A 681 29.79 -4.81 3.68
CA GLN A 681 30.33 -3.46 3.55
C GLN A 681 31.62 -3.40 2.70
N ALA A 682 32.37 -4.49 2.57
CA ALA A 682 33.56 -4.54 1.72
C ALA A 682 33.22 -4.54 0.22
N VAL A 683 32.01 -4.99 -0.14
CA VAL A 683 31.47 -4.92 -1.50
C VAL A 683 30.88 -3.53 -1.80
N ASP A 684 30.48 -2.80 -0.76
CA ASP A 684 29.88 -1.48 -0.87
C ASP A 684 30.94 -0.37 -0.77
N THR A 685 31.17 0.38 -1.84
CA THR A 685 32.10 1.52 -1.85
C THR A 685 31.58 2.74 -1.06
N SER A 686 30.48 2.61 -0.30
CA SER A 686 29.80 3.69 0.44
C SER A 686 30.37 3.96 1.84
N LYS A 687 31.71 4.02 2.00
CA LYS A 687 32.27 4.57 3.24
C LYS A 687 31.83 6.04 3.37
N LYS A 688 31.22 6.41 4.50
CA LYS A 688 30.86 7.78 4.88
C LYS A 688 32.10 8.68 4.78
N TYR A 689 32.33 9.33 3.63
CA TYR A 689 33.58 10.04 3.32
C TYR A 689 33.73 11.39 4.05
N TYR A 690 32.93 11.63 5.08
CA TYR A 690 33.09 12.75 6.01
C TYR A 690 32.66 12.31 7.41
N GLU A 691 33.53 11.59 8.11
CA GLU A 691 33.48 11.62 9.57
C GLU A 691 33.84 13.04 10.04
N ARG A 692 32.83 13.87 10.33
CA ARG A 692 33.02 14.99 11.26
C ARG A 692 33.17 14.44 12.68
N LYS A 693 34.20 13.63 12.93
CA LYS A 693 34.64 13.23 14.28
C LYS A 693 35.58 14.27 14.88
N ALA A 694 35.14 15.52 14.91
CA ALA A 694 35.77 16.53 15.76
C ALA A 694 34.69 17.15 16.65
N PRO A 695 34.77 17.00 17.98
CA PRO A 695 33.95 17.75 18.93
C PRO A 695 33.94 19.24 18.55
N LYS A 696 32.83 19.97 18.77
CA LYS A 696 32.73 21.42 18.46
C LYS A 696 33.92 22.23 19.02
N GLN A 697 34.52 21.79 20.12
CA GLN A 697 35.72 22.37 20.72
C GLN A 697 36.98 22.22 19.84
N ASN A 698 37.17 21.09 19.15
CA ASN A 698 38.30 20.89 18.23
C ASN A 698 38.15 21.70 16.94
N ILE A 699 36.91 21.90 16.45
CA ILE A 699 36.65 22.75 15.27
C ILE A 699 37.03 24.21 15.55
N ALA A 700 36.83 24.70 16.77
CA ALA A 700 37.26 26.04 17.17
C ALA A 700 38.80 26.20 17.18
N LEU A 701 39.53 25.16 17.57
CA LEU A 701 41.00 25.13 17.57
C LEU A 701 41.60 25.22 16.15
N VAL A 702 40.99 24.56 15.16
CA VAL A 702 41.50 24.58 13.76
C VAL A 702 40.92 25.72 12.92
N LYS A 703 39.94 26.48 13.43
CA LYS A 703 39.27 27.55 12.68
C LYS A 703 40.24 28.63 12.19
N GLY A 704 41.22 29.03 13.01
CA GLY A 704 42.23 30.00 12.62
C GLY A 704 43.10 29.52 11.45
N LEU A 705 43.49 28.24 11.46
CA LEU A 705 44.25 27.62 10.38
C LEU A 705 43.41 27.48 9.10
N GLN A 706 42.15 27.06 9.23
CA GLN A 706 41.22 26.98 8.11
C GLN A 706 40.97 28.36 7.49
N ASP A 707 40.78 29.39 8.30
CA ASP A 707 40.58 30.76 7.83
C ASP A 707 41.83 31.29 7.13
N PHE A 708 43.02 31.08 7.69
CA PHE A 708 44.27 31.46 7.04
C PHE A 708 44.44 30.75 5.68
N HIS A 709 44.25 29.43 5.64
CA HIS A 709 44.35 28.67 4.40
C HIS A 709 43.30 29.10 3.36
N ASN A 710 42.05 29.27 3.78
CA ASN A 710 40.94 29.54 2.86
C ASN A 710 40.91 31.00 2.38
N LYS A 711 41.08 31.97 3.31
CA LYS A 711 40.95 33.40 3.03
C LYS A 711 42.24 34.02 2.50
N TYR A 712 43.41 33.52 2.89
CA TYR A 712 44.68 34.10 2.48
C TYR A 712 45.35 33.27 1.39
N ILE A 713 45.66 32.00 1.68
CA ILE A 713 46.38 31.13 0.73
C ILE A 713 45.55 30.85 -0.52
N LYS A 714 44.36 30.26 -0.37
CA LYS A 714 43.50 29.91 -1.50
C LYS A 714 42.95 31.13 -2.22
N ASN A 715 42.36 32.08 -1.48
CA ASN A 715 41.68 33.22 -2.09
C ASN A 715 42.65 34.27 -2.65
N GLU A 716 43.54 34.84 -1.83
CA GLU A 716 44.38 35.97 -2.26
C GLU A 716 45.58 35.55 -3.09
N ILE A 717 46.26 34.45 -2.73
CA ILE A 717 47.51 34.05 -3.38
C ILE A 717 47.23 33.22 -4.63
N LEU A 718 46.37 32.21 -4.55
CA LEU A 718 46.11 31.29 -5.66
C LEU A 718 45.00 31.81 -6.58
N ILE A 719 43.74 31.73 -6.14
CA ILE A 719 42.57 31.86 -7.02
C ILE A 719 42.42 33.27 -7.58
N LYS A 720 42.49 34.33 -6.74
CA LYS A 720 42.36 35.71 -7.24
C LYS A 720 43.46 36.06 -8.23
N ARG A 721 44.72 35.70 -7.95
CA ARG A 721 45.84 35.99 -8.86
C ARG A 721 45.71 35.23 -10.17
N SER A 722 45.31 33.96 -10.13
CA SER A 722 45.10 33.14 -11.33
C SER A 722 43.91 33.56 -12.19
N LEU A 723 42.95 34.30 -11.61
CA LEU A 723 41.76 34.80 -12.31
C LEU A 723 41.85 36.30 -12.70
N LEU A 724 42.97 36.98 -12.41
CA LEU A 724 43.22 38.36 -12.84
C LEU A 724 43.06 38.51 -14.36
N GLY A 725 42.27 39.51 -14.79
CA GLY A 725 41.95 39.75 -16.21
C GLY A 725 40.65 39.12 -16.72
N GLY A 726 39.92 38.37 -15.88
CA GLY A 726 38.49 38.05 -16.06
C GLY A 726 38.13 37.11 -17.21
N ARG A 727 39.07 36.27 -17.70
CA ARG A 727 38.84 35.39 -18.87
C ARG A 727 39.39 33.97 -18.75
N SER A 728 39.77 33.53 -17.55
CA SER A 728 40.39 32.22 -17.35
C SER A 728 39.34 31.09 -17.37
N LYS A 729 39.68 29.96 -18.01
CA LYS A 729 38.99 28.68 -17.86
C LYS A 729 39.68 27.91 -16.73
N LEU A 730 38.92 27.38 -15.77
CA LEU A 730 39.46 26.67 -14.61
C LEU A 730 39.10 25.18 -14.66
N LEU A 731 40.06 24.32 -14.35
CA LEU A 731 39.84 22.92 -14.04
C LEU A 731 40.22 22.72 -12.56
N ASP A 732 39.26 22.31 -11.74
CA ASP A 732 39.46 21.99 -10.33
C ASP A 732 39.32 20.48 -10.13
N LEU A 733 40.44 19.83 -9.83
CA LEU A 733 40.53 18.39 -9.60
C LEU A 733 40.40 18.12 -8.09
N ALA A 734 39.57 17.15 -7.73
CA ALA A 734 39.13 16.91 -6.35
C ALA A 734 38.49 18.16 -5.72
N CYS A 735 37.55 18.77 -6.46
CA CYS A 735 36.91 20.03 -6.07
C CYS A 735 36.04 19.93 -4.80
N GLY A 736 35.82 18.71 -4.30
CA GLY A 736 34.99 18.41 -3.16
C GLY A 736 33.58 18.98 -3.34
N LYS A 737 33.01 19.49 -2.26
CA LYS A 737 31.68 20.13 -2.25
C LYS A 737 31.65 21.51 -2.92
N ALA A 738 32.57 21.81 -3.83
CA ALA A 738 32.79 23.12 -4.43
C ALA A 738 32.93 24.24 -3.37
N GLY A 739 33.78 24.03 -2.35
CA GLY A 739 34.04 25.04 -1.31
C GLY A 739 34.61 26.37 -1.83
N ASP A 740 35.23 26.33 -3.01
CA ASP A 740 35.84 27.47 -3.67
C ASP A 740 34.91 28.16 -4.70
N LEU A 741 33.66 27.70 -4.83
CA LEU A 741 32.67 28.21 -5.79
C LEU A 741 32.49 29.73 -5.80
N PHE A 742 32.33 30.33 -4.62
CA PHE A 742 32.22 31.78 -4.47
C PHE A 742 33.45 32.50 -5.03
N LYS A 743 34.65 31.93 -4.86
CA LYS A 743 35.90 32.52 -5.34
C LYS A 743 35.99 32.47 -6.86
N TRP A 744 35.53 31.38 -7.48
CA TRP A 744 35.47 31.27 -8.94
C TRP A 744 34.52 32.32 -9.53
N PHE A 745 33.35 32.49 -8.90
CA PHE A 745 32.34 33.46 -9.32
C PHE A 745 32.84 34.90 -9.20
N PHE A 746 33.29 35.33 -8.01
CA PHE A 746 33.78 36.68 -7.79
C PHE A 746 35.10 36.99 -8.51
N GLY A 747 35.92 35.96 -8.77
CA GLY A 747 37.12 36.09 -9.58
C GLY A 747 36.84 36.28 -11.07
N GLY A 748 35.58 36.18 -11.53
CA GLY A 748 35.21 36.35 -12.93
C GLY A 748 35.68 35.19 -13.82
N ALA A 749 35.71 33.96 -13.29
CA ALA A 749 36.00 32.78 -14.10
C ALA A 749 34.94 32.61 -15.20
N LYS A 750 35.36 32.45 -16.46
CA LYS A 750 34.43 32.34 -17.60
C LYS A 750 33.80 30.93 -17.68
N PHE A 751 34.56 29.92 -17.30
CA PHE A 751 34.13 28.52 -17.33
C PHE A 751 34.93 27.73 -16.30
N VAL A 752 34.25 26.85 -15.55
CA VAL A 752 34.87 25.99 -14.54
C VAL A 752 34.43 24.56 -14.75
N VAL A 753 35.37 23.62 -14.77
CA VAL A 753 35.12 22.19 -14.69
C VAL A 753 35.60 21.71 -13.33
N GLY A 754 34.68 21.27 -12.48
CA GLY A 754 35.01 20.59 -11.23
C GLY A 754 34.90 19.08 -11.40
N VAL A 755 35.95 18.35 -11.03
CA VAL A 755 35.96 16.88 -11.06
C VAL A 755 36.20 16.39 -9.64
N ASP A 756 35.33 15.51 -9.15
CA ASP A 756 35.53 14.83 -7.87
C ASP A 756 35.12 13.36 -8.03
N TYR A 757 35.85 12.48 -7.34
CA TYR A 757 35.57 11.05 -7.37
C TYR A 757 34.33 10.71 -6.53
N ALA A 758 34.09 11.42 -5.44
CA ALA A 758 32.93 11.19 -4.59
C ALA A 758 31.70 11.89 -5.18
N GLY A 759 30.78 11.13 -5.75
CA GLY A 759 29.54 11.68 -6.34
C GLY A 759 28.74 12.57 -5.37
N GLU A 760 28.71 12.21 -4.08
CA GLU A 760 28.04 12.97 -3.00
C GLU A 760 28.56 14.41 -2.88
N ASN A 761 29.86 14.63 -3.09
CA ASN A 761 30.42 15.97 -3.08
C ASN A 761 29.77 16.87 -4.14
N ILE A 762 29.34 16.30 -5.26
CA ILE A 762 28.73 17.03 -6.36
C ILE A 762 27.21 17.14 -6.19
N THR A 763 26.55 16.02 -5.86
CA THR A 763 25.08 15.89 -5.96
C THR A 763 24.32 16.00 -4.65
N ASN A 764 24.98 16.07 -3.48
CA ASN A 764 24.28 16.16 -2.19
C ASN A 764 23.32 17.36 -2.16
N PRO A 765 22.01 17.15 -1.88
CA PRO A 765 21.01 18.21 -1.91
C PRO A 765 21.17 19.25 -0.80
N ASN A 766 21.86 18.92 0.29
CA ASN A 766 22.04 19.81 1.44
C ASN A 766 23.29 20.69 1.33
N ASP A 767 24.40 20.16 0.82
CA ASP A 767 25.69 20.87 0.83
C ASP A 767 26.63 20.57 -0.34
N GLY A 768 26.19 19.79 -1.33
CA GLY A 768 26.96 19.44 -2.52
C GLY A 768 27.14 20.62 -3.49
N ALA A 769 28.01 20.43 -4.49
CA ALA A 769 28.38 21.48 -5.44
C ALA A 769 27.17 22.14 -6.12
N TYR A 770 26.20 21.34 -6.59
CA TYR A 770 24.98 21.87 -7.21
C TYR A 770 24.12 22.67 -6.23
N ARG A 771 23.98 22.22 -4.97
CA ARG A 771 23.22 22.96 -3.95
C ARG A 771 23.83 24.33 -3.69
N ARG A 772 25.15 24.37 -3.49
CA ARG A 772 25.88 25.63 -3.25
C ARG A 772 25.78 26.58 -4.43
N TYR A 773 25.73 26.05 -5.66
CA TYR A 773 25.50 26.87 -6.84
C TYR A 773 24.09 27.47 -6.88
N VAL A 774 23.07 26.69 -6.57
CA VAL A 774 21.70 27.22 -6.42
C VAL A 774 21.67 28.32 -5.36
N ASP A 775 22.24 28.08 -4.18
CA ASP A 775 22.26 29.05 -3.07
C ASP A 775 22.97 30.34 -3.48
N LEU A 776 24.12 30.23 -4.16
CA LEU A 776 24.86 31.37 -4.70
C LEU A 776 23.97 32.21 -5.65
N ILE A 777 23.37 31.58 -6.65
CA ILE A 777 22.53 32.28 -7.65
C ILE A 777 21.32 32.95 -6.98
N GLN A 778 20.68 32.29 -6.02
CA GLN A 778 19.55 32.85 -5.27
C GLN A 778 19.95 34.02 -4.38
N GLU A 779 21.11 33.95 -3.72
CA GLU A 779 21.62 35.06 -2.89
C GLU A 779 21.90 36.30 -3.73
N PHE A 780 22.47 36.13 -4.94
CA PHE A 780 22.72 37.24 -5.84
C PHE A 780 21.44 37.89 -6.37
N LYS A 781 20.47 37.08 -6.80
CA LYS A 781 19.17 37.59 -7.28
C LYS A 781 18.38 38.36 -6.22
N LYS A 782 18.61 38.12 -4.93
CA LYS A 782 17.98 38.91 -3.85
C LYS A 782 18.65 40.26 -3.61
N LYS A 783 19.89 40.45 -4.08
CA LYS A 783 20.69 41.67 -3.89
C LYS A 783 20.65 42.62 -5.09
N THR A 784 20.21 42.13 -6.25
CA THR A 784 19.87 42.90 -7.47
C THR A 784 18.38 43.04 -7.59
#